data_AF-A0A9P7YZW3-F1
#
_entry.id   AF-A0A9P7YZW3-F1
#
_cell.length_a   1.000
_cell.length_b   1.000
_cell.length_c   1.000
_cell.angle_alpha   90.00
_cell.angle_beta   90.00
_cell.angle_gamma   90.00
#
_symmetry.space_group_name_H-M   'P 1'
#
loop_
_entity.id
_entity.type
_entity.pdbx_description
1 polymer ?
#
loop_
_entity_poly.entity_id
_entity_poly.type
_entity_poly.pdbx_seq_one_letter_code
_entity_poly.pdbx_strand_id
1 'polypeptide(L)'
;MPRKAFLADVTTAAGRPIPNVSDLARGDDDGDVNFVYTPPSGAPITIGLLALEVSEYPPGNTYMIFTKSSDIPTGVNAALDSIASSADGMSVEVLVTTITSKLHSILATGSKKNPLSIDSDIEMMDSTDSDEDRDGEEEEEEDDDYGYDDGFSDDEFEPADGRRSSISGRLTPEAATKLNRRIKADLRAVKFSKFKVGILSGMTAESHSCLISISVQASRLGLSEEVLHAWGLEPEQYIVLLIRYSSGYKTFESIIYEPAKSLDISFRVGICDKYKPTVSQAQSAFSDHTKDTLQTRDDEKKDSLKPTGIFSNIFVSSSLDEFTNEQFISLVKIRNSMALGWDGAKLFYNDRLGRQDEKKGDLPEHFFEESKPKQSSLPDITNADHLTDDSVRDISFPLIAAQFTMRYLLRCTEFCLVCHDRIGGDFEALKPYVCTKPLCLYQYMSLGFGPSIEHEILSQPYVVDLLVSFCYAAAHNQRIREYPTGMSLAVPYGGTSVTISHLMRAHYPAPTVSAMQSLSDVPSAIDVRFDKALNDIVFDGTTPCSLRNGDWIMLVFGNSWLHFRVEDISLYPTIKLSSTPISAREIGAPNTATIDPATPATTPPPVALIPAKMSKYDQNFDDMTDIEKAATIIMLLGTLPSIIEMRTYLLQQSPCTVPNLRLWKDRISPAALGLLRWIIASNRSSLVQVDSVPTAEGETMATKFRLDQKCANVAEGWVQFRFAQGSPDKEQRFLNALKTEKANLDAKYPTLFAWHGSPLQNWHSIIRHGLDFTETLHGRAFGNGVYHAIDQAISVGYSGHGATCWPGSELNIKSAMSLNEIVNYPTKYQSRSPYLVVQYVDWIQCRYLMVQNTTNIEYGAGVAAVEAQTEDGHVHQDPAFAARSTTGKPVGIPLCAVSISKAFRATANAEQTALKSIFLRDILAPNKRQQSGSKSGLLEMDGATSDDEDIEDINFLFSDDETKDKDKGKATKNGVKLTDFFAGSLDQSGLPMLDPPEYATPAATMRLNKELKTIYKIQESTPSDELGWYINQGLISNVYQWVVELHSFEESLPLAQDMKKAGATSIVLEIRFGKDYPHSPPFVRVIRPRFLPFTQGGGGHVTIGGAMCMELLTNSGWSAVSSIESVLLQVRMAIMNLEPRPARLMTTAPHIKGQDYATGEAVAAYIRACQVHGWEVPKDFNDFARGMGPGMY
;
A
#
# COMPACT_ATOMS: atom_id res chain seq x y z
N MET A 1 1.34 12.86 -21.12
CA MET A 1 -0.04 13.37 -21.10
C MET A 1 -0.63 13.34 -22.50
N PRO A 2 -1.33 12.25 -22.87
CA PRO A 2 -1.89 12.03 -24.22
C PRO A 2 -2.82 13.15 -24.70
N ARG A 3 -3.76 13.61 -23.86
CA ARG A 3 -4.62 14.79 -24.15
C ARG A 3 -3.84 16.07 -24.51
N LYS A 4 -2.67 16.30 -23.92
CA LYS A 4 -1.82 17.47 -24.25
C LYS A 4 -1.13 17.27 -25.61
N ALA A 5 -0.80 16.04 -25.98
CA ALA A 5 -0.29 15.71 -27.31
C ALA A 5 -1.37 15.86 -28.39
N PHE A 6 -2.61 15.41 -28.12
CA PHE A 6 -3.75 15.61 -29.02
C PHE A 6 -4.00 17.09 -29.31
N LEU A 7 -4.10 17.93 -28.27
CA LEU A 7 -4.29 19.38 -28.43
C LEU A 7 -3.11 20.06 -29.14
N ALA A 8 -1.87 19.62 -28.89
CA ALA A 8 -0.69 20.13 -29.59
C ALA A 8 -0.68 19.75 -31.08
N ASP A 9 -1.13 18.54 -31.42
CA ASP A 9 -1.21 18.06 -32.80
C ASP A 9 -2.34 18.74 -33.58
N VAL A 10 -3.53 18.92 -32.98
CA VAL A 10 -4.61 19.76 -33.54
C VAL A 10 -4.12 21.19 -33.80
N THR A 11 -3.37 21.79 -32.88
CA THR A 11 -2.81 23.14 -33.04
C THR A 11 -1.74 23.18 -34.15
N THR A 12 -0.97 22.11 -34.30
CA THR A 12 0.08 21.97 -35.33
C THR A 12 -0.53 21.79 -36.71
N ALA A 13 -1.56 20.94 -36.83
CA ALA A 13 -2.34 20.74 -38.05
C ALA A 13 -3.05 22.03 -38.48
N ALA A 14 -3.62 22.79 -37.54
CA ALA A 14 -4.23 24.11 -37.84
C ALA A 14 -3.20 25.17 -38.26
N GLY A 15 -1.94 25.03 -37.84
CA GLY A 15 -0.83 25.90 -38.24
C GLY A 15 -0.20 25.58 -39.61
N ARG A 16 -0.56 24.46 -40.24
CA ARG A 16 -0.03 24.04 -41.55
C ARG A 16 -1.10 24.18 -42.66
N PRO A 17 -0.73 24.70 -43.84
CA PRO A 17 -1.67 24.84 -44.95
C PRO A 17 -1.94 23.47 -45.63
N ILE A 18 -2.99 22.77 -45.18
CA ILE A 18 -3.46 21.53 -45.81
C ILE A 18 -4.29 21.87 -47.06
N PRO A 19 -4.02 21.27 -48.24
CA PRO A 19 -4.76 21.58 -49.47
C PRO A 19 -6.27 21.33 -49.35
N ASN A 20 -7.08 22.29 -49.83
CA ASN A 20 -8.55 22.23 -49.85
C ASN A 20 -9.22 22.15 -48.47
N VAL A 21 -8.51 22.49 -47.39
CA VAL A 21 -9.05 22.60 -46.02
C VAL A 21 -9.11 24.06 -45.58
N SER A 22 -10.23 24.46 -44.98
CA SER A 22 -10.38 25.69 -44.22
C SER A 22 -10.99 25.38 -42.84
N ASP A 23 -10.84 26.32 -41.90
CA ASP A 23 -11.47 26.28 -40.57
C ASP A 23 -11.24 24.98 -39.77
N LEU A 24 -10.02 24.41 -39.84
CA LEU A 24 -9.60 23.32 -38.96
C LEU A 24 -9.50 23.85 -37.52
N ALA A 25 -10.49 23.51 -36.70
CA ALA A 25 -10.63 24.00 -35.34
C ALA A 25 -11.10 22.88 -34.39
N ARG A 26 -10.81 23.05 -33.10
CA ARG A 26 -11.36 22.20 -32.05
C ARG A 26 -12.89 22.39 -31.96
N GLY A 27 -13.63 21.30 -31.83
CA GLY A 27 -15.07 21.32 -31.56
C GLY A 27 -15.44 21.48 -30.09
N ASP A 28 -16.71 21.23 -29.78
CA ASP A 28 -17.30 21.50 -28.46
C ASP A 28 -16.86 20.50 -27.37
N ASP A 29 -16.37 19.32 -27.75
CA ASP A 29 -15.94 18.25 -26.84
C ASP A 29 -14.39 18.16 -26.70
N ASP A 30 -13.90 17.36 -25.76
CA ASP A 30 -12.46 17.14 -25.49
C ASP A 30 -11.76 16.27 -26.56
N GLY A 31 -12.52 15.63 -27.46
CA GLY A 31 -12.02 14.86 -28.60
C GLY A 31 -12.55 15.28 -29.97
N ASP A 32 -13.36 16.34 -30.09
CA ASP A 32 -13.94 16.79 -31.37
C ASP A 32 -13.00 17.76 -32.12
N VAL A 33 -12.82 17.52 -33.41
CA VAL A 33 -12.06 18.36 -34.35
C VAL A 33 -12.91 18.53 -35.61
N ASN A 34 -13.18 19.77 -35.99
CA ASN A 34 -13.98 20.10 -37.16
C ASN A 34 -13.12 20.79 -38.21
N PHE A 35 -13.41 20.51 -39.48
CA PHE A 35 -12.83 21.25 -40.60
C PHE A 35 -13.79 21.33 -41.78
N VAL A 36 -13.59 22.32 -42.64
CA VAL A 36 -14.34 22.51 -43.87
C VAL A 36 -13.49 22.07 -45.04
N TYR A 37 -13.95 21.05 -45.76
CA TYR A 37 -13.37 20.62 -47.02
C TYR A 37 -14.02 21.35 -48.19
N THR A 38 -13.24 22.06 -49.00
CA THR A 38 -13.73 22.78 -50.18
C THR A 38 -13.35 22.02 -51.46
N PRO A 39 -14.28 21.31 -52.11
CA PRO A 39 -13.98 20.59 -53.35
C PRO A 39 -13.68 21.54 -54.53
N PRO A 40 -12.92 21.10 -55.57
CA PRO A 40 -12.70 21.89 -56.78
C PRO A 40 -13.99 22.25 -57.54
N SER A 41 -15.05 21.46 -57.36
CA SER A 41 -16.40 21.74 -57.84
C SER A 41 -17.43 21.19 -56.84
N GLY A 42 -18.17 22.07 -56.17
CA GLY A 42 -19.21 21.70 -55.19
C GLY A 42 -19.37 22.74 -54.09
N ALA A 43 -20.30 22.49 -53.17
CA ALA A 43 -20.43 23.25 -51.93
C ALA A 43 -19.36 22.79 -50.91
N PRO A 44 -18.93 23.66 -49.96
CA PRO A 44 -18.05 23.26 -48.87
C PRO A 44 -18.72 22.23 -47.96
N ILE A 45 -17.98 21.19 -47.57
CA ILE A 45 -18.46 20.09 -46.72
C ILE A 45 -17.81 20.22 -45.35
N THR A 46 -18.60 20.39 -44.29
CA THR A 46 -18.10 20.38 -42.91
C THR A 46 -17.97 18.94 -42.42
N ILE A 47 -16.76 18.55 -42.03
CA ILE A 47 -16.42 17.22 -41.53
C ILE A 47 -16.03 17.34 -40.05
N GLY A 48 -16.63 16.50 -39.21
CA GLY A 48 -16.26 16.31 -37.81
C GLY A 48 -15.47 15.01 -37.63
N LEU A 49 -14.45 15.08 -36.79
CA LEU A 49 -13.61 13.97 -36.35
C LEU A 49 -13.71 13.88 -34.82
N LEU A 50 -14.27 12.79 -34.32
CA LEU A 50 -14.33 12.50 -32.89
C LEU A 50 -13.31 11.42 -32.56
N ALA A 51 -12.25 11.78 -31.83
CA ALA A 51 -11.35 10.83 -31.21
C ALA A 51 -12.09 10.08 -30.09
N LEU A 52 -12.18 8.75 -30.20
CA LEU A 52 -12.97 7.94 -29.26
C LEU A 52 -12.22 7.73 -27.94
N GLU A 53 -10.89 7.61 -27.98
CA GLU A 53 -10.02 7.27 -26.84
C GLU A 53 -8.81 8.24 -26.77
N VAL A 54 -9.09 9.50 -26.44
CA VAL A 54 -8.08 10.59 -26.31
C VAL A 54 -6.98 10.28 -25.27
N SER A 55 -7.25 9.34 -24.36
CA SER A 55 -6.31 8.75 -23.39
C SER A 55 -5.17 7.97 -24.04
N GLU A 56 -5.36 7.40 -25.23
CA GLU A 56 -4.37 6.54 -25.91
C GLU A 56 -3.66 7.25 -27.07
N TYR A 57 -3.95 8.54 -27.27
CA TYR A 57 -3.41 9.30 -28.39
C TYR A 57 -1.88 9.48 -28.37
N PRO A 58 -1.15 9.22 -29.48
CA PRO A 58 -1.63 8.64 -30.75
C PRO A 58 -1.94 7.13 -30.79
N PRO A 59 -1.10 6.20 -30.27
CA PRO A 59 -1.25 4.77 -30.55
C PRO A 59 -2.39 4.10 -29.77
N GLY A 60 -3.45 3.71 -30.47
CA GLY A 60 -4.67 3.07 -29.93
C GLY A 60 -5.93 3.93 -30.07
N ASN A 61 -5.79 5.22 -30.37
CA ASN A 61 -6.96 6.07 -30.59
C ASN A 61 -7.62 5.80 -31.95
N THR A 62 -8.91 5.45 -31.89
CA THR A 62 -9.79 5.31 -33.06
C THR A 62 -10.64 6.56 -33.28
N TYR A 63 -11.06 6.82 -34.51
CA TYR A 63 -11.82 8.03 -34.89
C TYR A 63 -13.19 7.70 -35.47
N MET A 64 -14.22 8.40 -35.00
CA MET A 64 -15.50 8.48 -35.68
C MET A 64 -15.53 9.71 -36.59
N ILE A 65 -15.65 9.48 -37.90
CA ILE A 65 -15.64 10.50 -38.95
C ILE A 65 -17.07 10.70 -39.44
N PHE A 66 -17.56 11.95 -39.50
CA PHE A 66 -18.92 12.24 -39.94
C PHE A 66 -19.06 13.63 -40.57
N THR A 67 -20.12 13.84 -41.33
CA THR A 67 -20.44 15.11 -42.00
C THR A 67 -21.48 15.90 -41.19
N LYS A 68 -21.28 17.21 -41.04
CA LYS A 68 -22.23 18.14 -40.39
C LYS A 68 -23.11 18.90 -41.41
N SER A 69 -22.81 18.82 -42.71
CA SER A 69 -23.57 19.44 -43.80
C SER A 69 -24.73 18.56 -44.29
N SER A 70 -25.88 19.16 -44.64
CA SER A 70 -27.07 18.45 -45.16
C SER A 70 -26.97 18.01 -46.62
N ASP A 71 -26.21 18.74 -47.45
CA ASP A 71 -26.12 18.52 -48.90
C ASP A 71 -24.80 17.82 -49.28
N ILE A 72 -24.81 16.48 -49.28
CA ILE A 72 -23.60 15.65 -49.47
C ILE A 72 -23.64 14.91 -50.82
N PRO A 73 -22.59 15.02 -51.68
CA PRO A 73 -22.49 14.24 -52.91
C PRO A 73 -22.45 12.71 -52.68
N THR A 74 -23.13 11.95 -53.54
CA THR A 74 -23.15 10.49 -53.49
C THR A 74 -21.74 9.89 -53.62
N GLY A 75 -21.33 9.11 -52.63
CA GLY A 75 -20.01 8.46 -52.56
C GLY A 75 -19.10 9.02 -51.45
N VAL A 76 -19.36 10.22 -50.93
CA VAL A 76 -18.57 10.82 -49.84
C VAL A 76 -18.64 9.98 -48.56
N ASN A 77 -19.82 9.59 -48.09
CA ASN A 77 -19.96 8.79 -46.87
C ASN A 77 -19.23 7.43 -46.97
N ALA A 78 -19.37 6.72 -48.09
CA ALA A 78 -18.66 5.46 -48.33
C ALA A 78 -17.12 5.63 -48.36
N ALA A 79 -16.63 6.79 -48.79
CA ALA A 79 -15.21 7.12 -48.71
C ALA A 79 -14.75 7.32 -47.26
N LEU A 80 -15.54 8.03 -46.45
CA LEU A 80 -15.26 8.29 -45.03
C LEU A 80 -15.31 7.01 -44.20
N ASP A 81 -16.31 6.13 -44.40
CA ASP A 81 -16.40 4.81 -43.74
C ASP A 81 -15.15 3.95 -44.04
N SER A 82 -14.70 3.97 -45.30
CA SER A 82 -13.48 3.29 -45.73
C SER A 82 -12.20 3.88 -45.14
N ILE A 83 -12.19 5.15 -44.71
CA ILE A 83 -11.05 5.78 -44.02
C ILE A 83 -11.10 5.50 -42.52
N ALA A 84 -12.28 5.55 -41.90
CA ALA A 84 -12.47 5.26 -40.48
C ALA A 84 -11.92 3.87 -40.10
N SER A 85 -12.07 2.89 -41.01
CA SER A 85 -11.52 1.53 -40.87
C SER A 85 -9.99 1.45 -40.86
N SER A 86 -9.29 2.47 -41.34
CA SER A 86 -7.82 2.56 -41.40
C SER A 86 -7.24 3.73 -40.60
N ALA A 87 -8.06 4.41 -39.79
CA ALA A 87 -7.67 5.62 -39.07
C ALA A 87 -7.01 5.35 -37.70
N ASP A 88 -6.89 4.08 -37.30
CA ASP A 88 -6.30 3.67 -36.02
C ASP A 88 -4.83 4.11 -35.91
N GLY A 89 -4.48 4.68 -34.75
CA GLY A 89 -3.13 5.18 -34.46
C GLY A 89 -2.65 6.38 -35.28
N MET A 90 -3.49 6.94 -36.18
CA MET A 90 -3.10 8.09 -37.01
C MET A 90 -3.09 9.40 -36.22
N SER A 91 -2.16 10.31 -36.57
CA SER A 91 -2.21 11.68 -36.06
C SER A 91 -3.30 12.50 -36.77
N VAL A 92 -3.76 13.60 -36.16
CA VAL A 92 -4.81 14.46 -36.74
C VAL A 92 -4.35 15.06 -38.07
N GLU A 93 -3.09 15.48 -38.18
CA GLU A 93 -2.53 15.98 -39.44
C GLU A 93 -2.55 14.92 -40.56
N VAL A 94 -2.12 13.69 -40.25
CA VAL A 94 -2.08 12.57 -41.21
C VAL A 94 -3.50 12.14 -41.60
N LEU A 95 -4.42 12.09 -40.65
CA LEU A 95 -5.81 11.71 -40.90
C LEU A 95 -6.54 12.75 -41.77
N VAL A 96 -6.44 14.05 -41.46
CA VAL A 96 -7.05 15.12 -42.27
C VAL A 96 -6.47 15.11 -43.69
N THR A 97 -5.15 14.92 -43.84
CA THR A 97 -4.49 14.82 -45.16
C THR A 97 -4.93 13.58 -45.95
N THR A 98 -5.15 12.45 -45.27
CA THR A 98 -5.64 11.21 -45.88
C THR A 98 -7.09 11.36 -46.36
N ILE A 99 -7.94 11.99 -45.54
CA ILE A 99 -9.32 12.32 -45.91
C ILE A 99 -9.36 13.24 -47.12
N THR A 100 -8.61 14.34 -47.10
CA THR A 100 -8.64 15.34 -48.18
C THR A 100 -8.12 14.78 -49.49
N SER A 101 -7.07 13.96 -49.47
CA SER A 101 -6.52 13.30 -50.66
C SER A 101 -7.50 12.31 -51.28
N LYS A 102 -8.19 11.49 -50.47
CA LYS A 102 -9.14 10.49 -50.95
C LYS A 102 -10.47 11.11 -51.41
N LEU A 103 -10.96 12.15 -50.71
CA LEU A 103 -12.09 12.95 -51.19
C LEU A 103 -11.74 13.69 -52.49
N HIS A 104 -10.53 14.25 -52.60
CA HIS A 104 -10.08 14.91 -53.83
C HIS A 104 -10.01 13.93 -55.00
N SER A 105 -9.47 12.72 -54.79
CA SER A 105 -9.46 11.65 -55.80
C SER A 105 -10.87 11.31 -56.28
N ILE A 106 -11.83 11.08 -55.37
CA ILE A 106 -13.20 10.68 -55.69
C ILE A 106 -14.00 11.80 -56.36
N LEU A 107 -13.83 13.06 -55.92
CA LEU A 107 -14.55 14.20 -56.46
C LEU A 107 -13.92 14.74 -57.76
N ALA A 108 -12.61 14.59 -57.96
CA ALA A 108 -11.95 14.89 -59.24
C ALA A 108 -12.20 13.81 -60.31
N THR A 109 -12.42 12.54 -59.93
CA THR A 109 -12.74 11.45 -60.87
C THR A 109 -14.22 11.41 -61.30
N GLY A 110 -15.00 12.45 -60.99
CA GLY A 110 -16.43 12.60 -61.34
C GLY A 110 -16.77 12.65 -62.84
N SER A 111 -15.89 12.22 -63.75
CA SER A 111 -16.20 12.07 -65.18
C SER A 111 -15.32 11.05 -65.91
N LYS A 112 -15.58 9.74 -65.71
CA LYS A 112 -15.62 8.69 -66.77
C LYS A 112 -16.03 7.33 -66.23
N LYS A 113 -16.76 6.56 -67.06
CA LYS A 113 -17.05 5.14 -66.84
C LYS A 113 -15.81 4.28 -67.24
N ASN A 114 -15.62 3.15 -66.54
CA ASN A 114 -14.67 2.03 -66.80
C ASN A 114 -14.37 1.74 -68.28
N PRO A 115 -13.21 1.11 -68.67
CA PRO A 115 -12.52 0.03 -67.91
C PRO A 115 -10.97 -0.15 -68.06
N LEU A 116 -10.36 -1.02 -67.23
CA LEU A 116 -9.10 -1.82 -67.48
C LEU A 116 -7.78 -1.02 -67.73
N SER A 117 -6.53 -1.52 -67.62
CA SER A 117 -5.89 -2.76 -67.11
C SER A 117 -4.36 -2.54 -66.89
N ILE A 118 -3.75 -3.26 -65.93
CA ILE A 118 -2.46 -4.00 -66.01
C ILE A 118 -1.12 -3.27 -66.38
N ASP A 119 -0.06 -3.67 -65.65
CA ASP A 119 1.41 -3.52 -65.87
C ASP A 119 2.05 -2.12 -65.95
N SER A 120 3.38 -1.96 -65.78
CA SER A 120 4.37 -2.51 -64.81
C SER A 120 5.69 -1.71 -64.97
N ASP A 121 6.55 -1.74 -63.94
CA ASP A 121 8.03 -1.63 -64.01
C ASP A 121 8.82 -0.36 -64.46
N ILE A 122 9.98 -0.17 -63.78
CA ILE A 122 11.31 0.35 -64.23
C ILE A 122 11.58 1.90 -64.26
N GLU A 123 12.72 2.50 -63.80
CA GLU A 123 13.94 2.12 -63.00
C GLU A 123 14.56 3.42 -62.35
N MET A 124 15.11 3.44 -61.12
CA MET A 124 16.49 3.20 -60.60
C MET A 124 17.60 4.28 -60.80
N MET A 125 18.56 4.28 -59.84
CA MET A 125 19.85 5.03 -59.65
C MET A 125 19.83 6.23 -58.68
N ASP A 126 20.86 6.44 -57.83
CA ASP A 126 22.31 6.19 -58.01
C ASP A 126 23.03 5.50 -56.79
N SER A 127 24.37 5.39 -56.85
CA SER A 127 25.25 4.32 -56.36
C SER A 127 26.42 4.79 -55.46
N THR A 128 27.18 3.85 -54.85
CA THR A 128 28.66 3.72 -54.98
C THR A 128 29.25 2.56 -54.13
N ASP A 129 29.90 1.61 -54.82
CA ASP A 129 31.13 0.78 -54.60
C ASP A 129 31.73 0.58 -53.17
N SER A 130 32.49 -0.49 -52.83
CA SER A 130 33.37 -1.36 -53.66
C SER A 130 33.70 -2.77 -53.08
N ASP A 131 33.85 -3.72 -54.01
CA ASP A 131 34.94 -4.71 -54.24
C ASP A 131 35.32 -5.91 -53.32
N GLU A 132 35.19 -7.11 -53.95
CA GLU A 132 36.19 -8.20 -54.18
C GLU A 132 36.57 -9.28 -53.14
N ASP A 133 36.18 -10.53 -53.50
CA ASP A 133 36.94 -11.80 -53.60
C ASP A 133 37.77 -12.42 -52.45
N ARG A 134 37.42 -13.67 -52.07
CA ARG A 134 38.26 -14.88 -52.36
C ARG A 134 37.67 -16.25 -51.93
N ASP A 135 37.95 -17.26 -52.74
CA ASP A 135 37.73 -18.70 -52.48
C ASP A 135 38.80 -19.36 -51.57
N GLY A 136 38.52 -20.56 -51.07
CA GLY A 136 39.48 -21.48 -50.43
C GLY A 136 38.80 -22.72 -49.80
N GLU A 137 39.23 -23.92 -50.20
CA GLU A 137 38.55 -25.22 -49.98
C GLU A 137 39.11 -26.03 -48.79
N GLU A 138 38.75 -27.34 -48.73
CA GLU A 138 39.40 -28.46 -48.01
C GLU A 138 39.12 -28.60 -46.47
N GLU A 139 38.92 -29.80 -45.90
CA GLU A 139 38.77 -31.16 -46.47
C GLU A 139 38.00 -32.13 -45.52
N GLU A 140 37.93 -33.40 -45.91
CA GLU A 140 37.10 -34.50 -45.39
C GLU A 140 37.64 -35.15 -44.08
N GLU A 141 36.82 -35.99 -43.43
CA GLU A 141 37.14 -37.43 -43.25
C GLU A 141 35.93 -38.21 -42.70
N GLU A 142 35.73 -39.41 -43.25
CA GLU A 142 34.72 -40.42 -42.88
C GLU A 142 35.24 -41.30 -41.73
N ASP A 143 34.36 -42.02 -41.01
CA ASP A 143 34.62 -43.45 -40.71
C ASP A 143 33.37 -44.20 -40.24
N ASP A 144 33.38 -45.52 -40.41
CA ASP A 144 32.19 -46.27 -40.81
C ASP A 144 31.86 -47.52 -39.93
N ASP A 145 30.56 -47.87 -39.92
CA ASP A 145 30.02 -49.25 -39.98
C ASP A 145 29.94 -50.23 -38.74
N TYR A 146 28.98 -51.16 -38.88
CA TYR A 146 28.73 -52.48 -38.28
C TYR A 146 27.88 -52.67 -36.99
N GLY A 147 26.68 -53.28 -37.18
CA GLY A 147 26.34 -54.51 -36.43
C GLY A 147 24.89 -54.77 -35.94
N TYR A 148 24.00 -55.28 -36.82
CA TYR A 148 22.89 -56.28 -36.60
C TYR A 148 22.46 -56.62 -35.12
N ASP A 149 21.19 -56.65 -34.69
CA ASP A 149 20.10 -57.56 -35.12
C ASP A 149 18.78 -57.35 -34.28
N ASP A 150 17.72 -58.09 -34.66
CA ASP A 150 16.28 -58.10 -34.31
C ASP A 150 15.81 -58.14 -32.82
N GLY A 151 14.53 -57.78 -32.56
CA GLY A 151 13.84 -58.07 -31.29
C GLY A 151 12.66 -57.18 -30.86
N PHE A 152 11.42 -57.49 -31.26
CA PHE A 152 10.16 -56.93 -30.71
C PHE A 152 9.82 -57.45 -29.30
N SER A 153 9.49 -56.59 -28.32
CA SER A 153 8.25 -56.69 -27.48
C SER A 153 8.12 -55.61 -26.37
N ASP A 154 6.86 -55.17 -26.19
CA ASP A 154 6.24 -54.23 -25.23
C ASP A 154 6.79 -53.93 -23.80
N ASP A 155 6.46 -52.69 -23.38
CA ASP A 155 6.04 -52.22 -22.05
C ASP A 155 6.92 -52.42 -20.79
N GLU A 156 7.76 -51.41 -20.51
CA GLU A 156 7.80 -50.71 -19.20
C GLU A 156 8.53 -49.35 -19.35
N PHE A 157 7.99 -48.25 -18.81
CA PHE A 157 8.64 -46.93 -18.87
C PHE A 157 8.90 -46.35 -17.47
N GLU A 158 10.14 -46.50 -17.02
CA GLU A 158 10.74 -45.83 -15.85
C GLU A 158 12.17 -45.32 -16.25
N PRO A 159 12.91 -44.53 -15.43
CA PRO A 159 13.10 -43.12 -15.79
C PRO A 159 14.57 -42.63 -15.83
N ALA A 160 14.74 -41.30 -16.01
CA ALA A 160 15.99 -40.50 -15.97
C ALA A 160 16.93 -40.68 -17.19
N ASP A 161 17.84 -39.77 -17.54
CA ASP A 161 18.32 -38.57 -16.82
C ASP A 161 18.68 -37.41 -17.80
N GLY A 162 19.02 -36.24 -17.28
CA GLY A 162 18.96 -34.97 -18.00
C GLY A 162 20.03 -34.67 -19.05
N ARG A 163 19.60 -34.01 -20.14
CA ARG A 163 20.39 -32.98 -20.83
C ARG A 163 19.57 -31.69 -20.92
N ARG A 164 20.21 -30.57 -20.55
CA ARG A 164 19.64 -29.22 -20.72
C ARG A 164 19.36 -28.95 -22.19
N SER A 165 18.14 -28.55 -22.51
CA SER A 165 17.86 -27.80 -23.74
C SER A 165 16.89 -26.68 -23.42
N SER A 166 17.33 -25.45 -23.64
CA SER A 166 16.50 -24.25 -23.58
C SER A 166 15.61 -24.18 -24.81
N ILE A 167 14.50 -24.90 -24.79
CA ILE A 167 13.51 -24.90 -25.88
C ILE A 167 12.36 -23.98 -25.50
N SER A 168 12.20 -22.90 -26.28
CA SER A 168 10.96 -22.13 -26.37
C SER A 168 9.88 -23.02 -27.00
N GLY A 169 9.26 -23.86 -26.18
CA GLY A 169 8.14 -24.68 -26.57
C GLY A 169 6.88 -23.82 -26.65
N ARG A 170 6.43 -23.47 -27.87
CA ARG A 170 5.09 -22.92 -28.07
C ARG A 170 4.08 -23.93 -27.51
N LEU A 171 3.37 -23.54 -26.45
CA LEU A 171 2.26 -24.33 -25.92
C LEU A 171 1.26 -24.61 -27.03
N THR A 172 0.75 -25.84 -27.09
CA THR A 172 -0.35 -26.16 -28.01
C THR A 172 -1.57 -25.31 -27.65
N PRO A 173 -2.39 -24.84 -28.61
CA PRO A 173 -3.55 -23.98 -28.31
C PRO A 173 -4.52 -24.54 -27.27
N GLU A 174 -4.68 -25.87 -27.23
CA GLU A 174 -5.48 -26.62 -26.26
C GLU A 174 -4.89 -26.59 -24.83
N ALA A 175 -3.56 -26.74 -24.71
CA ALA A 175 -2.87 -26.56 -23.42
C ALA A 175 -2.93 -25.11 -22.94
N ALA A 176 -2.83 -24.14 -23.85
CA ALA A 176 -2.95 -22.72 -23.52
C ALA A 176 -4.36 -22.35 -23.01
N THR A 177 -5.43 -22.85 -23.65
CA THR A 177 -6.82 -22.66 -23.16
C THR A 177 -7.04 -23.33 -21.81
N LYS A 178 -6.54 -24.57 -21.61
CA LYS A 178 -6.62 -25.26 -20.32
C LYS A 178 -5.89 -24.51 -19.20
N LEU A 179 -4.70 -23.95 -19.48
CA LEU A 179 -3.94 -23.15 -18.52
C LEU A 179 -4.63 -21.81 -18.22
N ASN A 180 -5.17 -21.11 -19.23
CA ASN A 180 -5.97 -19.89 -19.04
C ASN A 180 -7.20 -20.15 -18.14
N ARG A 181 -7.91 -21.27 -18.34
CA ARG A 181 -9.03 -21.69 -17.48
C ARG A 181 -8.59 -21.91 -16.03
N ARG A 182 -7.42 -22.52 -15.80
CA ARG A 182 -6.86 -22.67 -14.45
C ARG A 182 -6.43 -21.34 -13.83
N ILE A 183 -5.78 -20.44 -14.58
CA ILE A 183 -5.44 -19.09 -14.12
C ILE A 183 -6.70 -18.34 -13.66
N LYS A 184 -7.77 -18.34 -14.48
CA LYS A 184 -9.06 -17.73 -14.13
C LYS A 184 -9.64 -18.37 -12.85
N ALA A 185 -9.65 -19.70 -12.74
CA ALA A 185 -10.14 -20.40 -11.55
C ALA A 185 -9.33 -20.06 -10.27
N ASP A 186 -8.00 -20.06 -10.35
CA ASP A 186 -7.12 -19.79 -9.22
C ASP A 186 -7.27 -18.34 -8.71
N LEU A 187 -7.47 -17.37 -9.62
CA LEU A 187 -7.74 -15.98 -9.26
C LEU A 187 -9.20 -15.74 -8.79
N ARG A 188 -10.19 -16.45 -9.36
CA ARG A 188 -11.58 -16.47 -8.84
C ARG A 188 -11.59 -16.94 -7.38
N ALA A 189 -10.83 -17.98 -7.02
CA ALA A 189 -10.70 -18.46 -5.64
C ALA A 189 -10.15 -17.37 -4.69
N VAL A 190 -9.14 -16.60 -5.12
CA VAL A 190 -8.65 -15.44 -4.36
C VAL A 190 -9.76 -14.41 -4.13
N LYS A 191 -10.49 -14.03 -5.18
CA LYS A 191 -11.58 -13.04 -5.06
C LYS A 191 -12.71 -13.50 -4.13
N PHE A 192 -13.12 -14.76 -4.20
CA PHE A 192 -14.15 -15.32 -3.33
C PHE A 192 -13.73 -15.38 -1.84
N SER A 193 -12.43 -15.41 -1.55
CA SER A 193 -11.89 -15.35 -0.18
C SER A 193 -11.78 -13.93 0.43
N LYS A 194 -12.51 -12.95 -0.14
CA LYS A 194 -12.58 -11.53 0.29
C LYS A 194 -11.32 -10.67 0.04
N PHE A 195 -10.38 -11.15 -0.77
CA PHE A 195 -9.29 -10.33 -1.31
C PHE A 195 -9.71 -9.62 -2.61
N LYS A 196 -9.19 -8.40 -2.83
CA LYS A 196 -9.22 -7.77 -4.16
C LYS A 196 -8.05 -8.31 -4.99
N VAL A 197 -8.25 -8.46 -6.30
CA VAL A 197 -7.25 -8.93 -7.26
C VAL A 197 -7.11 -7.86 -8.34
N GLY A 198 -5.88 -7.41 -8.59
CA GLY A 198 -5.55 -6.50 -9.68
C GLY A 198 -4.50 -7.10 -10.60
N ILE A 199 -4.76 -7.17 -11.91
CA ILE A 199 -3.85 -7.73 -12.91
C ILE A 199 -2.97 -6.62 -13.45
N LEU A 200 -1.65 -6.79 -13.35
CA LEU A 200 -0.67 -5.75 -13.71
C LEU A 200 0.05 -6.06 -15.01
N SER A 201 0.33 -7.35 -15.30
CA SER A 201 0.87 -7.77 -16.59
C SER A 201 0.71 -9.27 -16.81
N GLY A 202 0.44 -9.66 -18.06
CA GLY A 202 0.70 -11.01 -18.57
C GLY A 202 -0.02 -12.16 -17.87
N MET A 203 -1.30 -12.03 -17.49
CA MET A 203 -2.10 -13.15 -16.95
C MET A 203 -2.68 -14.05 -18.05
N THR A 204 -1.83 -14.52 -18.97
CA THR A 204 -2.22 -15.51 -19.99
C THR A 204 -1.16 -16.59 -20.13
N ALA A 205 -1.55 -17.77 -20.62
CA ALA A 205 -0.68 -18.90 -20.91
C ALA A 205 0.45 -18.58 -21.91
N GLU A 206 0.27 -17.54 -22.73
CA GLU A 206 1.26 -17.07 -23.72
C GLU A 206 2.26 -16.07 -23.14
N SER A 207 2.03 -15.57 -21.93
CA SER A 207 2.85 -14.56 -21.29
C SER A 207 4.08 -15.17 -20.60
N HIS A 208 5.27 -14.75 -21.00
CA HIS A 208 6.53 -15.18 -20.37
C HIS A 208 6.76 -14.57 -18.99
N SER A 209 6.24 -13.38 -18.73
CA SER A 209 6.34 -12.68 -17.45
C SER A 209 4.94 -12.27 -16.99
N CYS A 210 4.69 -12.50 -15.71
CA CYS A 210 3.37 -12.52 -15.10
C CYS A 210 3.44 -11.69 -13.82
N LEU A 211 2.57 -10.69 -13.65
CA LEU A 211 2.56 -9.83 -12.48
C LEU A 211 1.13 -9.55 -12.00
N ILE A 212 0.86 -9.91 -10.75
CA ILE A 212 -0.43 -9.70 -10.08
C ILE A 212 -0.26 -9.00 -8.74
N SER A 213 -1.29 -8.24 -8.37
CA SER A 213 -1.49 -7.71 -7.02
C SER A 213 -2.69 -8.39 -6.36
N ILE A 214 -2.53 -8.84 -5.13
CA ILE A 214 -3.60 -9.32 -4.25
C ILE A 214 -3.64 -8.38 -3.04
N SER A 215 -4.80 -7.82 -2.72
CA SER A 215 -4.88 -6.77 -1.70
C SER A 215 -6.09 -6.88 -0.78
N VAL A 216 -5.94 -6.30 0.41
CA VAL A 216 -6.96 -6.23 1.45
C VAL A 216 -6.88 -4.88 2.15
N GLN A 217 -8.04 -4.27 2.42
CA GLN A 217 -8.12 -3.00 3.13
C GLN A 217 -7.83 -3.21 4.61
N ALA A 218 -7.01 -2.34 5.22
CA ALA A 218 -6.52 -2.51 6.59
C ALA A 218 -7.65 -2.57 7.63
N SER A 219 -8.74 -1.81 7.44
CA SER A 219 -9.96 -1.86 8.26
C SER A 219 -10.60 -3.25 8.35
N ARG A 220 -10.48 -4.07 7.29
CA ARG A 220 -11.08 -5.43 7.22
C ARG A 220 -10.29 -6.48 7.99
N LEU A 221 -9.13 -6.13 8.52
CA LEU A 221 -8.22 -7.05 9.22
C LEU A 221 -8.55 -7.23 10.72
N GLY A 222 -9.52 -6.48 11.25
CA GLY A 222 -9.93 -6.58 12.65
C GLY A 222 -8.88 -6.08 13.66
N LEU A 223 -7.84 -5.39 13.19
CA LEU A 223 -6.79 -4.80 14.02
C LEU A 223 -7.33 -3.63 14.84
N SER A 224 -6.83 -3.47 16.07
CA SER A 224 -7.16 -2.30 16.90
C SER A 224 -6.49 -1.04 16.35
N GLU A 225 -7.06 0.14 16.63
CA GLU A 225 -6.46 1.42 16.24
C GLU A 225 -5.03 1.60 16.77
N GLU A 226 -4.73 1.06 17.96
CA GLU A 226 -3.39 1.13 18.55
C GLU A 226 -2.37 0.30 17.76
N VAL A 227 -2.79 -0.84 17.18
CA VAL A 227 -1.95 -1.69 16.32
C VAL A 227 -1.78 -1.06 14.93
N LEU A 228 -2.87 -0.63 14.28
CA LEU A 228 -2.81 0.07 12.99
C LEU A 228 -1.87 1.28 13.07
N HIS A 229 -2.01 2.11 14.11
CA HIS A 229 -1.13 3.24 14.36
C HIS A 229 0.32 2.83 14.63
N ALA A 230 0.56 1.81 15.46
CA ALA A 230 1.91 1.32 15.73
C ALA A 230 2.63 0.80 14.47
N TRP A 231 1.86 0.30 13.49
CA TRP A 231 2.38 -0.24 12.23
C TRP A 231 2.47 0.79 11.10
N GLY A 232 1.96 2.01 11.31
CA GLY A 232 1.92 3.08 10.29
C GLY A 232 0.86 2.86 9.22
N LEU A 233 -0.21 2.12 9.53
CA LEU A 233 -1.31 1.79 8.62
C LEU A 233 -2.52 2.69 8.86
N GLU A 234 -3.12 3.21 7.79
CA GLU A 234 -4.42 3.87 7.85
C GLU A 234 -5.56 2.89 7.55
N PRO A 235 -6.75 3.02 8.17
CA PRO A 235 -7.87 2.09 7.96
C PRO A 235 -8.30 1.96 6.49
N GLU A 236 -8.18 3.04 5.72
CA GLU A 236 -8.58 3.12 4.32
C GLU A 236 -7.57 2.48 3.37
N GLN A 237 -6.30 2.36 3.77
CA GLN A 237 -5.21 1.86 2.93
C GLN A 237 -5.30 0.37 2.67
N TYR A 238 -4.75 -0.04 1.53
CA TYR A 238 -4.68 -1.43 1.10
C TYR A 238 -3.30 -2.00 1.37
N ILE A 239 -3.25 -3.15 2.05
CA ILE A 239 -2.06 -3.99 2.13
C ILE A 239 -2.03 -4.84 0.86
N VAL A 240 -0.92 -4.78 0.11
CA VAL A 240 -0.77 -5.38 -1.21
C VAL A 240 0.36 -6.40 -1.20
N LEU A 241 0.05 -7.63 -1.59
CA LEU A 241 1.00 -8.67 -1.98
C LEU A 241 1.15 -8.65 -3.51
N LEU A 242 2.35 -8.38 -3.99
CA LEU A 242 2.73 -8.54 -5.39
C LEU A 242 3.36 -9.92 -5.59
N ILE A 243 2.89 -10.64 -6.61
CA ILE A 243 3.46 -11.92 -7.05
C ILE A 243 3.91 -11.77 -8.50
N ARG A 244 5.20 -12.00 -8.75
CA ARG A 244 5.82 -12.02 -10.07
C ARG A 244 6.24 -13.44 -10.42
N TYR A 245 5.79 -13.98 -11.56
CA TYR A 245 6.36 -15.19 -12.14
C TYR A 245 7.19 -14.80 -13.35
N SER A 246 8.46 -15.22 -13.38
CA SER A 246 9.42 -14.80 -14.43
C SER A 246 9.51 -15.79 -15.60
N SER A 247 8.84 -16.94 -15.49
CA SER A 247 8.84 -18.06 -16.45
C SER A 247 7.42 -18.56 -16.76
N GLY A 248 6.47 -17.63 -16.88
CA GLY A 248 5.04 -17.89 -17.05
C GLY A 248 4.32 -18.32 -15.76
N TYR A 249 3.00 -18.44 -15.81
CA TYR A 249 2.19 -18.84 -14.66
C TYR A 249 2.46 -20.31 -14.26
N LYS A 250 2.66 -20.55 -12.96
CA LYS A 250 2.91 -21.88 -12.39
C LYS A 250 1.73 -22.30 -11.52
N THR A 251 1.08 -23.41 -11.86
CA THR A 251 -0.01 -23.98 -11.03
C THR A 251 0.56 -24.62 -9.77
N PHE A 252 -0.30 -24.85 -8.76
CA PHE A 252 0.10 -25.50 -7.50
C PHE A 252 0.80 -26.85 -7.73
N GLU A 253 0.30 -27.66 -8.67
CA GLU A 253 0.84 -28.99 -8.96
C GLU A 253 2.26 -28.89 -9.52
N SER A 254 2.50 -28.03 -10.53
CA SER A 254 3.84 -27.74 -11.07
C SER A 254 4.80 -27.27 -9.97
N ILE A 255 4.32 -26.41 -9.07
CA ILE A 255 5.11 -25.90 -7.92
C ILE A 255 5.53 -27.02 -6.98
N ILE A 256 4.68 -28.03 -6.72
CA ILE A 256 5.03 -29.18 -5.88
C ILE A 256 6.09 -30.07 -6.54
N TYR A 257 5.97 -30.36 -7.85
CA TYR A 257 6.88 -31.27 -8.56
C TYR A 257 8.26 -30.67 -8.89
N GLU A 258 8.32 -29.41 -9.33
CA GLU A 258 9.59 -28.76 -9.72
C GLU A 258 10.42 -28.36 -8.48
N PRO A 259 11.77 -28.38 -8.51
CA PRO A 259 12.60 -27.87 -7.41
C PRO A 259 12.28 -26.42 -7.03
N ALA A 260 12.33 -26.07 -5.73
CA ALA A 260 11.98 -24.71 -5.28
C ALA A 260 12.84 -23.60 -5.93
N LYS A 261 14.09 -23.92 -6.29
CA LYS A 261 15.03 -23.00 -6.95
C LYS A 261 14.83 -22.82 -8.47
N SER A 262 13.92 -23.57 -9.11
CA SER A 262 13.69 -23.50 -10.57
C SER A 262 12.35 -22.88 -10.96
N LEU A 263 11.61 -22.32 -9.99
CA LEU A 263 10.25 -21.81 -10.21
C LEU A 263 10.20 -20.33 -10.59
N ASP A 264 11.28 -19.56 -10.38
CA ASP A 264 11.43 -18.14 -10.73
C ASP A 264 10.26 -17.22 -10.31
N ILE A 265 9.61 -17.55 -9.18
CA ILE A 265 8.56 -16.75 -8.54
C ILE A 265 9.21 -15.77 -7.56
N SER A 266 8.75 -14.53 -7.53
CA SER A 266 9.18 -13.50 -6.56
C SER A 266 7.98 -12.83 -5.89
N PHE A 267 8.14 -12.49 -4.61
CA PHE A 267 7.12 -11.85 -3.78
C PHE A 267 7.58 -10.48 -3.25
N ARG A 268 6.65 -9.52 -3.16
CA ARG A 268 6.83 -8.22 -2.48
C ARG A 268 5.58 -7.83 -1.70
N VAL A 269 5.73 -7.35 -0.47
CA VAL A 269 4.62 -6.90 0.40
C VAL A 269 4.77 -5.41 0.71
N GLY A 270 3.70 -4.64 0.55
CA GLY A 270 3.68 -3.21 0.87
C GLY A 270 2.27 -2.67 1.05
N ILE A 271 2.14 -1.35 1.03
CA ILE A 271 0.86 -0.62 1.13
C ILE A 271 0.66 0.34 -0.03
N CYS A 272 -0.60 0.58 -0.35
CA CYS A 272 -1.07 1.54 -1.35
C CYS A 272 -2.36 2.22 -0.88
N ASP A 273 -2.58 3.46 -1.33
CA ASP A 273 -3.85 4.18 -1.14
C ASP A 273 -4.98 3.63 -2.04
N LYS A 274 -4.63 2.78 -3.02
CA LYS A 274 -5.55 2.05 -3.90
C LYS A 274 -5.29 0.55 -3.83
N TYR A 275 -6.29 -0.26 -4.13
CA TYR A 275 -6.17 -1.72 -4.11
C TYR A 275 -5.17 -2.28 -5.14
N LYS A 276 -4.88 -1.54 -6.21
CA LYS A 276 -4.00 -1.90 -7.33
C LYS A 276 -2.92 -0.81 -7.51
N PRO A 277 -1.62 -1.12 -7.36
CA PRO A 277 -0.54 -0.19 -7.69
C PRO A 277 -0.38 -0.03 -9.20
N THR A 278 0.31 1.00 -9.66
CA THR A 278 0.61 1.13 -11.10
C THR A 278 1.68 0.10 -11.53
N VAL A 279 1.64 -0.31 -12.80
CA VAL A 279 2.59 -1.29 -13.36
C VAL A 279 4.05 -0.85 -13.17
N SER A 280 4.35 0.45 -13.34
CA SER A 280 5.69 1.00 -13.14
C SER A 280 6.18 0.87 -11.69
N GLN A 281 5.32 1.15 -10.70
CA GLN A 281 5.66 0.99 -9.28
C GLN A 281 5.86 -0.48 -8.91
N ALA A 282 4.99 -1.37 -9.41
CA ALA A 282 5.09 -2.79 -9.15
C ALA A 282 6.37 -3.40 -9.77
N GLN A 283 6.73 -3.00 -11.00
CA GLN A 283 8.02 -3.38 -11.61
C GLN A 283 9.21 -2.84 -10.81
N SER A 284 9.14 -1.59 -10.35
CA SER A 284 10.16 -0.95 -9.53
C SER A 284 10.46 -1.74 -8.25
N ALA A 285 9.43 -2.23 -7.56
CA ALA A 285 9.55 -3.00 -6.31
C ALA A 285 10.37 -4.31 -6.47
N PHE A 286 10.48 -4.85 -7.68
CA PHE A 286 11.33 -6.01 -7.98
C PHE A 286 12.72 -5.67 -8.57
N SER A 287 12.99 -4.40 -8.90
CA SER A 287 14.24 -4.00 -9.57
C SER A 287 15.45 -3.91 -8.62
N ASP A 288 15.21 -3.81 -7.32
CA ASP A 288 16.25 -3.61 -6.29
C ASP A 288 17.13 -4.85 -6.00
N HIS A 289 16.87 -6.02 -6.60
CA HIS A 289 17.79 -7.18 -6.49
C HIS A 289 18.94 -7.21 -7.52
N THR A 290 18.88 -6.40 -8.57
CA THR A 290 19.85 -6.42 -9.68
C THR A 290 20.74 -5.17 -9.69
N LYS A 291 21.59 -5.02 -8.67
CA LYS A 291 22.68 -4.03 -8.63
C LYS A 291 23.99 -4.58 -8.06
N ASP A 292 24.55 -5.57 -8.75
CA ASP A 292 25.98 -5.91 -8.66
C ASP A 292 26.68 -5.82 -10.03
N THR A 293 26.04 -5.18 -11.01
CA THR A 293 26.60 -4.89 -12.33
C THR A 293 25.90 -3.66 -12.92
N LEU A 294 26.60 -2.90 -13.77
CA LEU A 294 26.18 -1.64 -14.41
C LEU A 294 26.24 -0.38 -13.52
N GLN A 295 27.47 0.13 -13.37
CA GLN A 295 27.70 1.58 -13.29
C GLN A 295 27.47 2.21 -14.69
N THR A 296 27.29 3.53 -14.69
CA THR A 296 27.20 4.47 -15.84
C THR A 296 25.96 4.40 -16.76
N ARG A 297 25.05 5.36 -16.58
CA ARG A 297 24.64 6.33 -17.63
C ARG A 297 23.74 7.44 -17.07
N ASP A 298 24.36 8.63 -17.03
CA ASP A 298 23.88 10.03 -17.16
C ASP A 298 22.51 10.48 -16.62
N ASP A 299 22.56 11.64 -15.93
CA ASP A 299 21.44 12.38 -15.38
C ASP A 299 20.64 13.15 -16.44
N GLU A 300 19.31 12.96 -16.46
CA GLU A 300 18.38 13.99 -16.95
C GLU A 300 17.33 14.34 -15.87
N LYS A 301 17.27 15.63 -15.52
CA LYS A 301 16.34 16.17 -14.52
C LYS A 301 14.91 16.11 -15.03
N LYS A 302 13.99 15.55 -14.22
CA LYS A 302 12.53 15.71 -14.39
C LYS A 302 11.91 16.42 -13.20
N ASP A 303 11.07 17.40 -13.49
CA ASP A 303 10.38 18.22 -12.49
C ASP A 303 9.41 17.42 -11.61
N SER A 304 9.32 17.83 -10.35
CA SER A 304 8.60 17.16 -9.28
C SER A 304 7.10 17.50 -9.25
N LEU A 305 6.30 16.72 -9.99
CA LEU A 305 4.88 16.53 -9.69
C LEU A 305 4.73 15.32 -8.78
N LYS A 306 4.21 15.50 -7.56
CA LYS A 306 4.01 14.42 -6.58
C LYS A 306 3.06 13.34 -7.17
N PRO A 307 3.49 12.09 -7.35
CA PRO A 307 2.61 11.03 -7.84
C PRO A 307 1.61 10.62 -6.74
N THR A 308 0.34 10.49 -7.10
CA THR A 308 -0.71 9.97 -6.21
C THR A 308 -0.74 8.44 -6.24
N GLY A 309 -0.86 7.81 -5.06
CA GLY A 309 -0.89 6.36 -4.90
C GLY A 309 0.48 5.69 -5.04
N ILE A 310 1.35 5.82 -4.04
CA ILE A 310 2.70 5.24 -4.03
C ILE A 310 2.67 3.85 -3.37
N PHE A 311 3.21 2.82 -4.06
CA PHE A 311 3.55 1.55 -3.39
C PHE A 311 4.71 1.80 -2.43
N SER A 312 4.48 1.59 -1.14
CA SER A 312 5.47 1.85 -0.10
C SER A 312 5.60 0.69 0.87
N ASN A 313 6.79 0.51 1.43
CA ASN A 313 7.09 -0.58 2.34
C ASN A 313 6.50 -0.31 3.73
N ILE A 314 5.91 -1.35 4.31
CA ILE A 314 5.58 -1.39 5.74
C ILE A 314 6.84 -1.75 6.53
N PHE A 315 6.82 -1.48 7.82
CA PHE A 315 7.96 -1.68 8.72
C PHE A 315 8.48 -3.14 8.82
N VAL A 316 7.70 -4.14 8.35
CA VAL A 316 8.11 -5.56 8.22
C VAL A 316 8.36 -6.03 6.78
N SER A 317 8.17 -5.19 5.76
CA SER A 317 8.24 -5.61 4.34
C SER A 317 9.54 -6.36 4.02
N SER A 318 10.70 -5.82 4.41
CA SER A 318 12.01 -6.46 4.16
C SER A 318 12.10 -7.88 4.72
N SER A 319 11.70 -8.07 5.98
CA SER A 319 11.71 -9.36 6.67
C SER A 319 10.70 -10.34 6.07
N LEU A 320 9.50 -9.87 5.74
CA LEU A 320 8.44 -10.70 5.16
C LEU A 320 8.75 -11.08 3.70
N ASP A 321 9.35 -10.17 2.94
CA ASP A 321 9.82 -10.42 1.58
C ASP A 321 10.93 -11.48 1.58
N GLU A 322 11.96 -11.33 2.41
CA GLU A 322 13.05 -12.31 2.54
C GLU A 322 12.50 -13.70 2.89
N PHE A 323 11.68 -13.79 3.94
CA PHE A 323 11.05 -15.04 4.37
C PHE A 323 10.17 -15.69 3.29
N THR A 324 9.36 -14.90 2.59
CA THR A 324 8.44 -15.42 1.57
C THR A 324 9.18 -15.82 0.29
N ASN A 325 10.26 -15.11 -0.10
CA ASN A 325 11.07 -15.50 -1.26
C ASN A 325 11.94 -16.74 -0.97
N GLU A 326 12.50 -16.88 0.23
CA GLU A 326 13.41 -17.99 0.55
C GLU A 326 12.70 -19.29 0.99
N GLN A 327 11.65 -19.19 1.82
CA GLN A 327 11.16 -20.32 2.61
C GLN A 327 9.73 -20.75 2.26
N PHE A 328 8.85 -19.84 1.83
CA PHE A 328 7.42 -20.13 1.61
C PHE A 328 7.17 -21.37 0.73
N ILE A 329 7.80 -21.45 -0.45
CA ILE A 329 7.62 -22.59 -1.39
C ILE A 329 8.09 -23.91 -0.74
N SER A 330 9.19 -23.88 0.01
CA SER A 330 9.70 -25.05 0.74
C SER A 330 8.74 -25.49 1.86
N LEU A 331 8.16 -24.53 2.58
CA LEU A 331 7.16 -24.79 3.62
C LEU A 331 5.89 -25.40 3.02
N VAL A 332 5.37 -24.87 1.90
CA VAL A 332 4.21 -25.44 1.19
C VAL A 332 4.44 -26.91 0.80
N LYS A 333 5.65 -27.25 0.32
CA LYS A 333 6.02 -28.65 0.00
C LYS A 333 6.08 -29.56 1.21
N ILE A 334 6.62 -29.09 2.32
CA ILE A 334 6.65 -29.84 3.58
C ILE A 334 5.23 -30.09 4.08
N ARG A 335 4.36 -29.07 4.07
CA ARG A 335 2.95 -29.20 4.44
C ARG A 335 2.22 -30.22 3.57
N ASN A 336 2.37 -30.13 2.24
CA ASN A 336 1.74 -31.06 1.29
C ASN A 336 2.23 -32.52 1.44
N SER A 337 3.51 -32.73 1.78
CA SER A 337 4.09 -34.08 1.88
C SER A 337 3.95 -34.74 3.26
N MET A 338 3.71 -33.97 4.32
CA MET A 338 3.69 -34.45 5.71
C MET A 338 2.42 -34.09 6.49
N ALA A 339 1.45 -33.42 5.86
CA ALA A 339 0.21 -32.95 6.48
C ALA A 339 0.41 -32.12 7.77
N LEU A 340 1.51 -31.35 7.82
CA LEU A 340 1.85 -30.50 8.97
C LEU A 340 1.16 -29.13 8.91
N GLY A 341 0.89 -28.58 10.09
CA GLY A 341 0.56 -27.16 10.26
C GLY A 341 1.71 -26.23 9.86
N TRP A 342 1.45 -24.93 9.77
CA TRP A 342 2.48 -23.94 9.37
C TRP A 342 3.66 -23.92 10.36
N ASP A 343 3.35 -23.96 11.66
CA ASP A 343 4.35 -23.91 12.72
C ASP A 343 5.22 -25.19 12.71
N GLY A 344 4.57 -26.34 12.54
CA GLY A 344 5.21 -27.65 12.43
C GLY A 344 6.13 -27.79 11.22
N ALA A 345 5.66 -27.34 10.04
CA ALA A 345 6.47 -27.34 8.82
C ALA A 345 7.71 -26.43 8.94
N LYS A 346 7.60 -25.30 9.66
CA LYS A 346 8.73 -24.41 9.94
C LYS A 346 9.73 -25.02 10.92
N LEU A 347 9.28 -25.68 11.99
CA LEU A 347 10.15 -26.44 12.89
C LEU A 347 10.88 -27.56 12.13
N PHE A 348 10.19 -28.28 11.26
CA PHE A 348 10.76 -29.36 10.45
C PHE A 348 11.80 -28.85 9.43
N TYR A 349 11.51 -27.74 8.76
CA TYR A 349 12.46 -27.06 7.87
C TYR A 349 13.75 -26.66 8.61
N ASN A 350 13.62 -26.11 9.81
CA ASN A 350 14.76 -25.72 10.65
C ASN A 350 15.58 -26.93 11.16
N ASP A 351 14.98 -28.07 11.51
CA ASP A 351 15.72 -29.26 11.98
C ASP A 351 16.47 -29.99 10.85
N ARG A 352 15.96 -29.89 9.61
CA ARG A 352 16.63 -30.43 8.41
C ARG A 352 17.70 -29.53 7.79
N LEU A 353 17.80 -28.27 8.20
CA LEU A 353 18.85 -27.34 7.77
C LEU A 353 20.23 -27.82 8.26
N GLY A 354 20.89 -28.64 7.44
CA GLY A 354 22.24 -29.17 7.69
C GLY A 354 22.33 -30.68 7.99
N ARG A 355 21.25 -31.46 7.86
CA ARG A 355 21.26 -32.93 7.97
C ARG A 355 20.99 -33.59 6.63
N GLN A 356 21.59 -34.76 6.38
CA GLN A 356 21.27 -35.60 5.21
C GLN A 356 19.94 -36.35 5.42
N ASP A 357 19.30 -36.75 4.33
CA ASP A 357 17.99 -37.43 4.33
C ASP A 357 18.04 -38.82 4.99
N GLU A 358 17.77 -38.87 6.30
CA GLU A 358 17.38 -40.11 6.97
C GLU A 358 15.94 -40.49 6.60
N LYS A 359 15.72 -41.80 6.39
CA LYS A 359 14.45 -42.35 5.90
C LYS A 359 13.30 -42.12 6.90
N LYS A 360 12.08 -42.00 6.35
CA LYS A 360 10.80 -41.85 7.06
C LYS A 360 10.71 -42.73 8.33
N GLY A 361 10.94 -42.13 9.49
CA GLY A 361 10.38 -42.56 10.77
C GLY A 361 9.18 -41.71 11.13
N ASP A 362 8.39 -42.15 12.11
CA ASP A 362 7.25 -41.37 12.61
C ASP A 362 7.73 -40.03 13.19
N LEU A 363 7.08 -38.93 12.77
CA LEU A 363 7.40 -37.60 13.25
C LEU A 363 6.94 -37.44 14.72
N PRO A 364 7.81 -36.92 15.62
CA PRO A 364 7.43 -36.61 16.99
C PRO A 364 6.18 -35.72 17.12
N GLU A 365 5.34 -35.97 18.14
CA GLU A 365 4.05 -35.30 18.33
C GLU A 365 4.13 -33.75 18.32
N HIS A 366 5.24 -33.17 18.78
CA HIS A 366 5.42 -31.71 18.83
C HIS A 366 5.43 -31.02 17.45
N PHE A 367 5.63 -31.75 16.34
CA PHE A 367 5.49 -31.20 14.99
C PHE A 367 4.01 -30.99 14.60
N PHE A 368 3.06 -31.65 15.27
CA PHE A 368 1.63 -31.53 15.01
C PHE A 368 0.92 -30.54 15.95
N GLU A 369 1.63 -29.96 16.91
CA GLU A 369 1.09 -28.92 17.81
C GLU A 369 0.98 -27.56 17.09
N GLU A 370 -0.17 -27.31 16.45
CA GLU A 370 -0.48 -25.96 15.95
C GLU A 370 -0.79 -24.98 17.08
N SER A 371 -0.18 -23.79 17.00
CA SER A 371 -0.52 -22.70 17.90
C SER A 371 -1.86 -22.05 17.53
N LYS A 372 -2.86 -22.26 18.38
CA LYS A 372 -4.13 -21.52 18.28
C LYS A 372 -3.87 -20.01 18.39
N PRO A 373 -4.48 -19.16 17.55
CA PRO A 373 -4.34 -17.72 17.65
C PRO A 373 -4.82 -17.24 19.04
N LYS A 374 -4.04 -16.38 19.69
CA LYS A 374 -4.38 -15.86 21.04
C LYS A 374 -5.57 -14.90 21.00
N GLN A 375 -5.83 -14.27 19.85
CA GLN A 375 -6.98 -13.40 19.62
C GLN A 375 -8.18 -14.20 19.07
N SER A 376 -9.25 -14.28 19.86
CA SER A 376 -10.54 -14.86 19.43
C SER A 376 -11.39 -13.91 18.57
N SER A 377 -10.75 -12.98 17.85
CA SER A 377 -11.36 -11.86 17.13
C SER A 377 -10.77 -11.59 15.76
N LEU A 378 -9.78 -12.37 15.31
CA LEU A 378 -9.22 -12.24 13.97
C LEU A 378 -10.24 -12.70 12.91
N PRO A 379 -10.36 -12.01 11.76
CA PRO A 379 -11.32 -12.39 10.72
C PRO A 379 -11.04 -13.76 10.12
N ASP A 380 -12.07 -14.43 9.60
CA ASP A 380 -11.98 -15.78 9.00
C ASP A 380 -10.93 -15.89 7.89
N ILE A 381 -10.61 -14.79 7.21
CA ILE A 381 -9.55 -14.67 6.18
C ILE A 381 -8.16 -15.10 6.68
N THR A 382 -7.96 -15.16 8.00
CA THR A 382 -6.70 -15.54 8.67
C THR A 382 -6.63 -17.01 9.11
N ASN A 383 -7.80 -17.63 9.27
CA ASN A 383 -7.96 -19.01 9.75
C ASN A 383 -8.30 -19.98 8.61
N ALA A 384 -8.75 -19.47 7.47
CA ALA A 384 -8.88 -20.25 6.23
C ALA A 384 -7.50 -20.69 5.74
N ASP A 385 -7.36 -21.99 5.44
CA ASP A 385 -6.15 -22.60 4.93
C ASP A 385 -6.50 -23.46 3.70
N HIS A 386 -6.31 -22.88 2.52
CA HIS A 386 -6.75 -23.49 1.25
C HIS A 386 -6.03 -24.80 0.90
N LEU A 387 -4.93 -25.12 1.60
CA LEU A 387 -4.20 -26.39 1.46
C LEU A 387 -4.87 -27.57 2.19
N THR A 388 -5.72 -27.31 3.19
CA THR A 388 -6.38 -28.35 4.02
C THR A 388 -7.90 -28.37 3.88
N ASP A 389 -8.44 -27.67 2.88
CA ASP A 389 -9.88 -27.63 2.60
C ASP A 389 -10.31 -28.83 1.74
N ASP A 390 -10.82 -29.88 2.39
CA ASP A 390 -11.36 -31.10 1.76
C ASP A 390 -12.50 -30.83 0.74
N SER A 391 -13.08 -29.63 0.69
CA SER A 391 -14.15 -29.28 -0.27
C SER A 391 -13.63 -28.79 -1.63
N VAL A 392 -12.33 -28.48 -1.72
CA VAL A 392 -11.69 -27.91 -2.91
C VAL A 392 -11.15 -28.99 -3.84
N ARG A 393 -11.45 -28.88 -5.15
CA ARG A 393 -10.93 -29.82 -6.18
C ARG A 393 -9.56 -29.42 -6.75
N ASP A 394 -9.31 -28.13 -6.85
CA ASP A 394 -8.16 -27.52 -7.52
C ASP A 394 -7.57 -26.45 -6.60
N ILE A 395 -6.31 -26.60 -6.19
CA ILE A 395 -5.68 -25.75 -5.19
C ILE A 395 -5.06 -24.51 -5.84
N SER A 396 -5.50 -23.32 -5.43
CA SER A 396 -4.96 -22.02 -5.86
C SER A 396 -3.70 -21.65 -5.09
N PHE A 397 -2.54 -21.68 -5.77
CA PHE A 397 -1.28 -21.22 -5.19
C PHE A 397 -1.27 -19.72 -4.82
N PRO A 398 -1.80 -18.78 -5.65
CA PRO A 398 -1.93 -17.37 -5.26
C PRO A 398 -2.73 -17.16 -3.96
N LEU A 399 -3.77 -17.97 -3.72
CA LEU A 399 -4.55 -17.92 -2.49
C LEU A 399 -3.75 -18.38 -1.27
N ILE A 400 -3.01 -19.50 -1.37
CA ILE A 400 -2.11 -19.96 -0.30
C ILE A 400 -1.06 -18.88 0.01
N ALA A 401 -0.50 -18.22 -1.00
CA ALA A 401 0.47 -17.13 -0.81
C ALA A 401 -0.14 -15.93 -0.08
N ALA A 402 -1.37 -15.52 -0.44
CA ALA A 402 -2.09 -14.45 0.23
C ALA A 402 -2.41 -14.81 1.70
N GLN A 403 -2.97 -16.00 1.94
CA GLN A 403 -3.30 -16.49 3.29
C GLN A 403 -2.06 -16.60 4.18
N PHE A 404 -0.96 -17.17 3.68
CA PHE A 404 0.32 -17.24 4.38
C PHE A 404 0.84 -15.84 4.75
N THR A 405 0.88 -14.93 3.77
CA THR A 405 1.38 -13.56 3.96
C THR A 405 0.57 -12.83 5.03
N MET A 406 -0.77 -12.91 4.96
CA MET A 406 -1.65 -12.23 5.92
C MET A 406 -1.60 -12.88 7.31
N ARG A 407 -1.52 -14.22 7.41
CA ARG A 407 -1.31 -14.92 8.68
C ARG A 407 -0.03 -14.47 9.37
N TYR A 408 1.08 -14.38 8.64
CA TYR A 408 2.37 -13.95 9.19
C TYR A 408 2.41 -12.45 9.51
N LEU A 409 1.76 -11.61 8.71
CA LEU A 409 1.67 -10.17 8.99
C LEU A 409 0.85 -9.89 10.26
N LEU A 410 -0.35 -10.47 10.37
CA LEU A 410 -1.25 -10.22 11.50
C LEU A 410 -0.75 -10.83 12.81
N ARG A 411 0.03 -11.91 12.72
CA ARG A 411 0.70 -12.54 13.87
C ARG A 411 2.18 -12.18 13.98
N CYS A 412 2.66 -11.14 13.28
CA CYS A 412 4.09 -10.83 13.23
C CYS A 412 4.71 -10.63 14.63
N THR A 413 3.91 -10.16 15.58
CA THR A 413 4.26 -9.91 16.99
C THR A 413 4.50 -11.20 17.79
N GLU A 414 4.04 -12.36 17.32
CA GLU A 414 4.35 -13.69 17.88
C GLU A 414 5.67 -14.27 17.36
N PHE A 415 6.26 -13.72 16.29
CA PHE A 415 7.42 -14.30 15.59
C PHE A 415 8.63 -13.36 15.59
N CYS A 416 9.82 -13.94 15.48
CA CYS A 416 11.05 -13.17 15.28
C CYS A 416 11.18 -12.72 13.82
N LEU A 417 11.38 -11.43 13.57
CA LEU A 417 11.61 -10.84 12.23
C LEU A 417 12.96 -11.20 11.55
N VAL A 418 13.62 -12.29 11.99
CA VAL A 418 14.91 -12.72 11.44
C VAL A 418 14.91 -14.24 11.22
N CYS A 419 14.64 -15.04 12.24
CA CYS A 419 14.51 -16.50 12.06
C CYS A 419 13.08 -16.99 11.74
N HIS A 420 12.07 -16.14 11.95
CA HIS A 420 10.65 -16.45 11.84
C HIS A 420 10.17 -17.56 12.79
N ASP A 421 10.94 -17.80 13.86
CA ASP A 421 10.54 -18.69 14.96
C ASP A 421 9.64 -17.94 15.95
N ARG A 422 8.73 -18.68 16.58
CA ARG A 422 7.80 -18.15 17.58
C ARG A 422 8.53 -17.72 18.86
N ILE A 423 8.07 -16.64 19.48
CA ILE A 423 8.60 -16.12 20.75
C ILE A 423 7.58 -16.34 21.88
N GLY A 424 8.03 -16.93 22.98
CA GLY A 424 7.18 -17.51 24.04
C GLY A 424 6.51 -16.53 25.01
N GLY A 425 6.07 -15.35 24.56
CA GLY A 425 5.39 -14.35 25.40
C GLY A 425 3.89 -14.63 25.58
N ASP A 426 3.37 -14.48 26.80
CA ASP A 426 1.91 -14.49 27.06
C ASP A 426 1.24 -13.12 26.89
N PHE A 427 2.05 -12.08 26.73
CA PHE A 427 1.61 -10.73 26.43
C PHE A 427 1.85 -10.42 24.96
N GLU A 428 0.86 -9.81 24.31
CA GLU A 428 0.92 -9.43 22.90
C GLU A 428 1.57 -8.04 22.77
N ALA A 429 2.68 -7.95 22.04
CA ALA A 429 3.37 -6.69 21.79
C ALA A 429 2.74 -5.93 20.61
N LEU A 430 2.60 -4.60 20.70
CA LEU A 430 2.14 -3.76 19.57
C LEU A 430 3.11 -3.77 18.37
N LYS A 431 4.42 -3.96 18.61
CA LYS A 431 5.43 -4.09 17.55
C LYS A 431 6.18 -5.43 17.69
N PRO A 432 6.39 -6.17 16.58
CA PRO A 432 7.26 -7.35 16.54
C PRO A 432 8.72 -7.02 16.83
N TYR A 433 9.48 -8.04 17.21
CA TYR A 433 10.81 -7.89 17.78
C TYR A 433 11.73 -9.04 17.38
N VAL A 434 13.03 -8.84 17.58
CA VAL A 434 14.05 -9.87 17.32
C VAL A 434 14.24 -10.70 18.60
N CYS A 435 14.26 -12.03 18.44
CA CYS A 435 14.44 -12.95 19.56
C CYS A 435 15.87 -12.87 20.13
N THR A 436 16.07 -13.43 21.32
CA THR A 436 17.34 -13.40 22.06
C THR A 436 18.43 -14.34 21.51
N LYS A 437 18.20 -15.03 20.38
CA LYS A 437 19.20 -15.88 19.74
C LYS A 437 20.39 -15.01 19.27
N PRO A 438 21.65 -15.33 19.64
CA PRO A 438 22.80 -14.48 19.29
C PRO A 438 22.95 -14.19 17.80
N LEU A 439 22.69 -15.18 16.94
CA LEU A 439 22.74 -15.01 15.49
C LEU A 439 21.70 -14.01 14.99
N CYS A 440 20.45 -14.07 15.48
CA CYS A 440 19.40 -13.13 15.09
C CYS A 440 19.69 -11.71 15.58
N LEU A 441 20.21 -11.56 16.81
CA LEU A 441 20.65 -10.27 17.34
C LEU A 441 21.80 -9.69 16.51
N TYR A 442 22.78 -10.50 16.11
CA TYR A 442 23.88 -10.07 15.24
C TYR A 442 23.40 -9.69 13.82
N GLN A 443 22.57 -10.53 13.21
CA GLN A 443 21.94 -10.26 11.92
C GLN A 443 21.13 -8.94 11.94
N TYR A 444 20.42 -8.66 13.03
CA TYR A 444 19.72 -7.39 13.18
C TYR A 444 20.68 -6.21 13.40
N MET A 445 21.55 -6.28 14.40
CA MET A 445 22.39 -5.15 14.81
C MET A 445 23.47 -4.82 13.78
N SER A 446 24.22 -5.82 13.31
CA SER A 446 25.34 -5.61 12.37
C SER A 446 24.84 -5.60 10.92
N LEU A 447 24.05 -6.60 10.52
CA LEU A 447 23.64 -6.77 9.11
C LEU A 447 22.36 -5.99 8.74
N GLY A 448 21.50 -5.63 9.69
CA GLY A 448 20.31 -4.80 9.47
C GLY A 448 19.03 -5.56 9.13
N PHE A 449 18.99 -6.88 9.38
CA PHE A 449 17.81 -7.71 9.15
C PHE A 449 16.77 -7.52 10.27
N GLY A 450 15.54 -7.09 9.93
CA GLY A 450 14.46 -6.83 10.89
C GLY A 450 13.81 -5.46 10.68
N PRO A 451 13.30 -4.80 11.74
CA PRO A 451 12.66 -3.48 11.64
C PRO A 451 13.55 -2.43 10.97
N SER A 452 13.04 -1.76 9.93
CA SER A 452 13.76 -0.68 9.24
C SER A 452 13.89 0.56 10.14
N ILE A 453 15.13 1.02 10.32
CA ILE A 453 15.43 2.28 11.02
C ILE A 453 15.00 3.50 10.19
N GLU A 454 15.05 3.37 8.87
CA GLU A 454 14.60 4.39 7.92
C GLU A 454 13.10 4.63 8.05
N HIS A 455 12.29 3.58 8.23
CA HIS A 455 10.86 3.70 8.51
C HIS A 455 10.58 4.42 9.84
N GLU A 456 11.31 4.15 10.92
CA GLU A 456 11.15 4.87 12.19
C GLU A 456 11.54 6.36 12.07
N ILE A 457 12.57 6.70 11.29
CA ILE A 457 12.97 8.10 11.00
C ILE A 457 11.93 8.82 10.12
N LEU A 458 11.34 8.11 9.15
CA LEU A 458 10.28 8.62 8.26
C LEU A 458 8.91 8.73 8.93
N SER A 459 8.62 7.94 9.96
CA SER A 459 7.36 8.00 10.70
C SER A 459 7.42 8.90 11.95
N GLN A 460 8.47 8.80 12.77
CA GLN A 460 8.53 9.44 14.09
C GLN A 460 9.91 10.07 14.41
N PRO A 461 10.35 11.11 13.66
CA PRO A 461 11.71 11.66 13.77
C PRO A 461 12.04 12.21 15.17
N TYR A 462 11.09 12.87 15.84
CA TYR A 462 11.29 13.40 17.19
C TYR A 462 11.37 12.29 18.26
N VAL A 463 10.77 11.13 18.04
CA VAL A 463 10.97 9.97 18.94
C VAL A 463 12.38 9.43 18.77
N VAL A 464 12.92 9.36 17.54
CA VAL A 464 14.32 8.95 17.33
C VAL A 464 15.30 9.96 17.96
N ASP A 465 15.06 11.28 17.80
CA ASP A 465 15.85 12.34 18.46
C ASP A 465 15.87 12.16 19.99
N LEU A 466 14.69 11.95 20.59
CA LEU A 466 14.54 11.69 22.04
C LEU A 466 15.42 10.51 22.50
N LEU A 467 15.43 9.40 21.76
CA LEU A 467 16.24 8.22 22.11
C LEU A 467 17.75 8.48 22.00
N VAL A 468 18.19 9.17 20.93
CA VAL A 468 19.59 9.54 20.74
C VAL A 468 20.04 10.53 21.82
N SER A 469 19.23 11.54 22.12
CA SER A 469 19.47 12.55 23.15
C SER A 469 19.59 11.94 24.55
N PHE A 470 18.72 10.99 24.92
CA PHE A 470 18.86 10.27 26.19
C PHE A 470 20.07 9.34 26.23
N CYS A 471 20.41 8.65 25.12
CA CYS A 471 21.64 7.86 25.03
C CYS A 471 22.89 8.74 25.21
N TYR A 472 22.93 9.90 24.58
CA TYR A 472 24.01 10.87 24.71
C TYR A 472 24.17 11.38 26.16
N ALA A 473 23.07 11.76 26.80
CA ALA A 473 23.08 12.20 28.20
C ALA A 473 23.52 11.08 29.17
N ALA A 474 23.10 9.84 28.92
CA ALA A 474 23.51 8.67 29.70
C ALA A 474 25.00 8.33 29.49
N ALA A 475 25.51 8.39 28.26
CA ALA A 475 26.92 8.17 27.95
C ALA A 475 27.81 9.23 28.63
N HIS A 476 27.46 10.51 28.50
CA HIS A 476 28.18 11.63 29.12
C HIS A 476 28.31 11.47 30.64
N ASN A 477 27.32 10.87 31.31
CA ASN A 477 27.32 10.66 32.75
C ASN A 477 27.71 9.23 33.17
N GLN A 478 28.20 8.40 32.23
CA GLN A 478 28.57 7.00 32.46
C GLN A 478 27.44 6.18 33.15
N ARG A 479 26.18 6.39 32.73
CA ARG A 479 24.98 5.71 33.25
C ARG A 479 24.31 4.75 32.26
N ILE A 480 25.03 4.36 31.19
CA ILE A 480 24.58 3.29 30.31
C ILE A 480 24.73 1.97 31.07
N ARG A 481 23.60 1.31 31.37
CA ARG A 481 23.58 0.01 32.08
C ARG A 481 23.98 -1.17 31.20
N GLU A 482 23.66 -1.09 29.90
CA GLU A 482 23.93 -2.11 28.90
C GLU A 482 24.54 -1.43 27.69
N TYR A 483 25.77 -1.80 27.35
CA TYR A 483 26.50 -1.24 26.21
C TYR A 483 26.25 -2.06 24.93
N PRO A 484 26.36 -1.43 23.74
CA PRO A 484 26.26 -2.11 22.44
C PRO A 484 27.42 -3.09 22.24
N THR A 485 27.28 -4.30 22.75
CA THR A 485 28.30 -5.35 22.72
C THR A 485 27.91 -6.51 21.82
N GLY A 486 28.90 -7.12 21.16
CA GLY A 486 28.69 -8.21 20.20
C GLY A 486 28.25 -7.75 18.80
N MET A 487 28.46 -6.46 18.50
CA MET A 487 28.15 -5.87 17.17
C MET A 487 29.41 -5.69 16.31
N SER A 488 30.60 -5.85 16.90
CA SER A 488 31.92 -5.68 16.26
C SER A 488 32.08 -4.34 15.55
N LEU A 489 31.71 -3.23 16.22
CA LEU A 489 31.90 -1.89 15.67
C LEU A 489 33.39 -1.54 15.61
N ALA A 490 33.89 -1.27 14.40
CA ALA A 490 35.25 -0.75 14.20
C ALA A 490 35.27 0.77 14.47
N VAL A 491 36.05 1.21 15.44
CA VAL A 491 36.10 2.59 15.96
C VAL A 491 37.55 3.11 16.00
N PRO A 492 37.77 4.44 16.02
CA PRO A 492 39.12 4.99 15.97
C PRO A 492 39.83 4.94 17.32
N TYR A 493 41.05 4.39 17.30
CA TYR A 493 41.93 4.39 18.47
C TYR A 493 42.22 5.82 18.96
N GLY A 494 42.27 6.02 20.27
CA GLY A 494 42.61 7.32 20.90
C GLY A 494 41.51 8.40 20.89
N GLY A 495 40.41 8.22 20.13
CA GLY A 495 39.28 9.17 20.13
C GLY A 495 38.62 9.33 21.51
N THR A 496 38.69 8.28 22.32
CA THR A 496 38.28 8.27 23.74
C THR A 496 39.02 9.30 24.56
N SER A 497 40.35 9.37 24.44
CA SER A 497 41.20 10.23 25.28
C SER A 497 41.04 11.71 24.94
N VAL A 498 40.85 12.03 23.66
CA VAL A 498 40.50 13.38 23.19
C VAL A 498 39.12 13.79 23.68
N THR A 499 38.12 12.92 23.53
CA THR A 499 36.74 13.16 24.00
C THR A 499 36.70 13.37 25.51
N ILE A 500 37.33 12.49 26.29
CA ILE A 500 37.44 12.62 27.76
C ILE A 500 38.12 13.93 28.14
N SER A 501 39.21 14.31 27.47
CA SER A 501 39.93 15.57 27.74
C SER A 501 39.06 16.81 27.46
N HIS A 502 38.26 16.79 26.40
CA HIS A 502 37.34 17.88 26.07
C HIS A 502 36.19 17.99 27.08
N LEU A 503 35.57 16.85 27.45
CA LEU A 503 34.49 16.78 28.44
C LEU A 503 34.95 17.26 29.83
N MET A 504 36.16 16.90 30.24
CA MET A 504 36.79 17.36 31.49
C MET A 504 37.04 18.88 31.48
N ARG A 505 37.45 19.45 30.34
CA ARG A 505 37.65 20.90 30.16
C ARG A 505 36.37 21.72 30.31
N ALA A 506 35.21 21.15 29.98
CA ALA A 506 33.93 21.82 30.07
C ALA A 506 33.35 21.88 31.50
N HIS A 507 33.81 21.02 32.42
CA HIS A 507 33.22 20.86 33.75
C HIS A 507 34.09 21.37 34.93
N TYR A 508 35.38 21.64 34.72
CA TYR A 508 36.28 22.14 35.77
C TYR A 508 37.22 23.24 35.27
N PRO A 509 37.56 24.25 36.10
CA PRO A 509 38.69 25.13 35.82
C PRO A 509 39.98 24.30 35.78
N ALA A 510 40.75 24.48 34.69
CA ALA A 510 42.03 23.82 34.35
C ALA A 510 42.64 22.87 35.40
N PRO A 511 42.68 21.54 35.17
CA PRO A 511 43.41 20.64 36.06
C PRO A 511 44.91 20.94 36.02
N THR A 512 45.60 20.65 37.13
CA THR A 512 47.05 20.84 37.26
C THR A 512 47.83 20.07 36.19
N VAL A 513 48.84 20.74 35.62
CA VAL A 513 49.65 20.34 34.44
C VAL A 513 50.14 18.89 34.43
N SER A 514 50.32 18.26 35.60
CA SER A 514 50.77 16.86 35.73
C SER A 514 49.84 15.82 35.08
N ALA A 515 48.56 16.11 34.87
CA ALA A 515 47.62 15.20 34.20
C ALA A 515 47.64 15.31 32.66
N MET A 516 48.26 16.35 32.10
CA MET A 516 48.36 16.54 30.64
C MET A 516 49.53 15.75 30.02
N GLN A 517 50.47 15.25 30.82
CA GLN A 517 51.68 14.58 30.32
C GLN A 517 51.49 13.10 29.95
N SER A 518 50.37 12.47 30.31
CA SER A 518 50.04 11.08 29.93
C SER A 518 49.20 10.96 28.65
N LEU A 519 48.99 12.07 27.92
CA LEU A 519 48.17 12.15 26.71
C LEU A 519 48.98 12.09 25.40
N SER A 520 50.31 12.09 25.47
CA SER A 520 51.20 12.11 24.30
C SER A 520 51.39 10.74 23.64
N ASP A 521 51.33 9.67 24.44
CA ASP A 521 51.53 8.29 24.00
C ASP A 521 50.18 7.66 23.62
N VAL A 522 49.84 7.75 22.34
CA VAL A 522 48.75 7.01 21.70
C VAL A 522 49.42 5.92 20.85
N PRO A 523 49.55 4.65 21.32
CA PRO A 523 50.41 3.63 20.71
C PRO A 523 50.15 3.26 19.23
N SER A 524 49.07 3.74 18.63
CA SER A 524 48.71 3.45 17.22
C SER A 524 48.33 4.70 16.41
N ALA A 525 48.63 5.90 16.91
CA ALA A 525 48.44 7.12 16.13
C ALA A 525 49.64 7.35 15.18
N ILE A 526 49.37 7.57 13.90
CA ILE A 526 50.39 7.84 12.87
C ILE A 526 50.52 9.35 12.70
N ASP A 527 51.73 9.89 12.80
CA ASP A 527 52.01 11.30 12.51
C ASP A 527 51.93 11.56 10.99
N VAL A 528 51.13 12.56 10.59
CA VAL A 528 50.90 12.98 9.20
C VAL A 528 50.90 14.50 9.08
N ARG A 529 51.03 15.03 7.86
CA ARG A 529 50.76 16.45 7.58
C ARG A 529 49.41 16.60 6.88
N PHE A 530 48.56 17.49 7.36
CA PHE A 530 47.22 17.74 6.82
C PHE A 530 47.16 19.09 6.09
N ASP A 531 46.68 19.08 4.84
CA ASP A 531 46.31 20.29 4.11
C ASP A 531 44.81 20.56 4.26
N LYS A 532 44.48 21.62 4.99
CA LYS A 532 43.10 22.04 5.25
C LYS A 532 42.39 22.63 4.02
N ALA A 533 43.12 23.10 3.01
CA ALA A 533 42.53 23.70 1.80
C ALA A 533 42.11 22.65 0.77
N LEU A 534 42.88 21.56 0.66
CA LEU A 534 42.62 20.45 -0.28
C LEU A 534 41.95 19.23 0.39
N ASN A 535 41.95 19.16 1.73
CA ASN A 535 41.61 17.97 2.52
C ASN A 535 42.53 16.76 2.22
N ASP A 536 43.80 17.02 1.92
CA ASP A 536 44.79 15.96 1.67
C ASP A 536 45.62 15.68 2.93
N ILE A 537 46.06 14.42 3.08
CA ILE A 537 47.09 14.05 4.07
C ILE A 537 48.35 13.54 3.39
N VAL A 538 49.50 13.94 3.92
CA VAL A 538 50.83 13.58 3.41
C VAL A 538 51.59 12.80 4.47
N PHE A 539 52.01 11.59 4.12
CA PHE A 539 52.83 10.71 4.96
C PHE A 539 54.32 11.03 4.80
N ASP A 540 55.10 10.82 5.86
CA ASP A 540 56.56 11.01 5.86
C ASP A 540 57.34 9.87 5.16
N GLY A 541 56.88 9.46 3.97
CA GLY A 541 57.61 8.69 2.93
C GLY A 541 58.21 7.32 3.26
N THR A 542 58.22 6.94 4.54
CA THR A 542 59.00 5.82 5.11
C THR A 542 58.11 4.72 5.69
N THR A 543 56.81 5.02 5.86
CA THR A 543 55.79 4.08 6.32
C THR A 543 55.09 3.47 5.11
N PRO A 544 54.73 2.16 5.10
CA PRO A 544 53.86 1.59 4.07
C PRO A 544 52.41 2.06 4.25
N CYS A 545 51.66 2.22 3.15
CA CYS A 545 50.26 2.63 3.21
C CYS A 545 49.38 1.55 3.87
N SER A 546 48.78 1.86 5.02
CA SER A 546 47.87 0.98 5.79
C SER A 546 46.38 1.23 5.51
N LEU A 547 46.07 2.12 4.57
CA LEU A 547 44.73 2.58 4.22
C LEU A 547 44.27 2.03 2.87
N ARG A 548 42.95 1.91 2.71
CA ARG A 548 42.25 1.52 1.49
C ARG A 548 41.18 2.56 1.14
N ASN A 549 40.85 2.70 -0.15
CA ASN A 549 39.75 3.56 -0.56
C ASN A 549 38.45 3.14 0.14
N GLY A 550 37.77 4.09 0.78
CA GLY A 550 36.59 3.87 1.61
C GLY A 550 36.84 3.59 3.10
N ASP A 551 38.08 3.45 3.56
CA ASP A 551 38.39 3.41 5.00
C ASP A 551 37.99 4.72 5.69
N TRP A 552 37.62 4.63 6.96
CA TRP A 552 37.34 5.80 7.80
C TRP A 552 38.52 6.10 8.72
N ILE A 553 38.84 7.39 8.85
CA ILE A 553 39.92 7.89 9.71
C ILE A 553 39.45 9.04 10.60
N MET A 554 40.15 9.22 11.71
CA MET A 554 40.08 10.38 12.59
C MET A 554 41.43 11.13 12.48
N LEU A 555 41.37 12.44 12.25
CA LEU A 555 42.52 13.34 12.29
C LEU A 555 42.40 14.25 13.51
N VAL A 556 43.47 14.34 14.29
CA VAL A 556 43.57 15.20 15.48
C VAL A 556 44.68 16.22 15.24
N PHE A 557 44.36 17.52 15.32
CA PHE A 557 45.32 18.62 15.13
C PHE A 557 45.03 19.74 16.14
N GLY A 558 46.03 20.14 16.92
CA GLY A 558 45.86 21.10 18.01
C GLY A 558 44.85 20.62 19.06
N ASN A 559 43.76 21.37 19.25
CA ASN A 559 42.64 20.99 20.14
C ASN A 559 41.43 20.43 19.35
N SER A 560 41.51 20.30 18.03
CA SER A 560 40.39 19.92 17.15
C SER A 560 40.56 18.51 16.61
N TRP A 561 39.45 17.84 16.35
CA TRP A 561 39.43 16.57 15.64
C TRP A 561 38.36 16.58 14.54
N LEU A 562 38.65 15.90 13.44
CA LEU A 562 37.77 15.73 12.29
C LEU A 562 37.77 14.27 11.85
N HIS A 563 36.64 13.81 11.33
CA HIS A 563 36.50 12.50 10.73
C HIS A 563 36.34 12.63 9.21
N PHE A 564 37.00 11.72 8.50
CA PHE A 564 37.04 11.70 7.05
C PHE A 564 36.91 10.26 6.53
N ARG A 565 36.40 10.14 5.31
CA ARG A 565 36.48 8.92 4.50
C ARG A 565 37.63 9.06 3.51
N VAL A 566 38.43 8.02 3.34
CA VAL A 566 39.51 7.97 2.34
C VAL A 566 38.88 7.85 0.95
N GLU A 567 39.12 8.83 0.09
CA GLU A 567 38.57 8.89 -1.27
C GLU A 567 39.49 8.17 -2.25
N ASP A 568 40.77 8.56 -2.28
CA ASP A 568 41.78 7.94 -3.16
C ASP A 568 43.19 7.90 -2.54
N ILE A 569 43.84 6.74 -2.67
CA ILE A 569 45.23 6.46 -2.25
C ILE A 569 46.22 6.41 -3.43
N SER A 570 45.78 6.60 -4.67
CA SER A 570 46.61 6.44 -5.87
C SER A 570 47.86 7.33 -5.93
N LEU A 571 47.85 8.46 -5.21
CA LEU A 571 48.90 9.48 -5.16
C LEU A 571 49.86 9.34 -3.97
N TYR A 572 49.92 8.16 -3.32
CA TYR A 572 50.76 7.91 -2.15
C TYR A 572 52.22 8.38 -2.37
N PRO A 573 52.83 9.17 -1.46
CA PRO A 573 52.50 9.38 -0.05
C PRO A 573 51.42 10.43 0.27
N THR A 574 50.79 11.04 -0.74
CA THR A 574 49.62 11.90 -0.54
C THR A 574 48.34 11.08 -0.70
N ILE A 575 47.40 11.21 0.25
CA ILE A 575 46.09 10.54 0.21
C ILE A 575 45.00 11.60 0.23
N LYS A 576 44.06 11.50 -0.70
CA LYS A 576 42.92 12.39 -0.83
C LYS A 576 41.77 11.93 0.07
N LEU A 577 41.22 12.86 0.85
CA LEU A 577 40.08 12.61 1.73
C LEU A 577 38.79 13.21 1.17
N SER A 578 37.66 12.72 1.69
CA SER A 578 36.32 13.21 1.37
C SER A 578 36.21 14.73 1.52
N SER A 579 35.65 15.38 0.49
CA SER A 579 35.51 16.85 0.40
C SER A 579 34.76 17.51 1.57
N THR A 580 33.90 16.75 2.28
CA THR A 580 33.18 17.22 3.47
C THR A 580 33.84 16.69 4.75
N PRO A 581 34.53 17.54 5.54
CA PRO A 581 35.02 17.16 6.85
C PRO A 581 33.85 17.00 7.84
N ILE A 582 33.87 15.96 8.68
CA ILE A 582 32.86 15.75 9.72
C ILE A 582 33.45 16.11 11.08
N SER A 583 32.97 17.19 11.69
CA SER A 583 33.23 17.52 13.09
C SER A 583 32.05 17.14 13.98
N ALA A 584 32.28 17.09 15.30
CA ALA A 584 31.17 17.29 16.22
C ALA A 584 30.62 18.73 16.03
N ARG A 585 29.30 18.92 16.02
CA ARG A 585 28.70 20.26 16.14
C ARG A 585 29.01 20.78 17.55
N GLU A 586 29.64 21.95 17.65
CA GLU A 586 29.91 22.58 18.96
C GLU A 586 28.61 23.10 19.58
N ILE A 587 28.43 22.87 20.87
CA ILE A 587 27.29 23.43 21.62
C ILE A 587 27.61 24.88 21.97
N GLY A 588 27.01 25.83 21.24
CA GLY A 588 26.92 27.23 21.69
C GLY A 588 27.82 28.26 21.02
N ALA A 589 28.40 27.99 19.85
CA ALA A 589 28.95 29.04 19.00
C ALA A 589 27.86 29.59 18.06
N PRO A 590 27.55 30.91 18.05
CA PRO A 590 26.65 31.47 17.05
C PRO A 590 27.32 31.39 15.67
N ASN A 591 26.58 30.90 14.67
CA ASN A 591 27.01 30.88 13.27
C ASN A 591 27.03 32.31 12.68
N THR A 592 28.04 33.10 13.05
CA THR A 592 28.46 34.28 12.29
C THR A 592 29.71 33.95 11.47
N ALA A 593 29.57 32.98 10.57
CA ALA A 593 30.40 32.91 9.38
C ALA A 593 29.80 33.87 8.34
N THR A 594 30.01 35.17 8.53
CA THR A 594 29.84 36.14 7.44
C THR A 594 30.81 35.76 6.34
N ILE A 595 30.27 35.28 5.22
CA ILE A 595 31.04 35.08 4.00
C ILE A 595 31.32 36.48 3.45
N ASP A 596 32.42 37.08 3.90
CA ASP A 596 32.99 38.24 3.22
C ASP A 596 33.40 37.78 1.81
N PRO A 597 32.86 38.37 0.73
CA PRO A 597 33.20 37.97 -0.62
C PRO A 597 34.66 38.36 -0.91
N ALA A 598 35.54 37.36 -0.93
CA ALA A 598 36.95 37.55 -1.17
C ALA A 598 37.20 38.19 -2.55
N THR A 599 37.80 39.38 -2.55
CA THR A 599 38.31 40.04 -3.75
C THR A 599 39.39 39.15 -4.40
N PRO A 600 39.40 38.97 -5.74
CA PRO A 600 40.34 38.05 -6.39
C PRO A 600 41.79 38.58 -6.33
N ALA A 601 42.54 38.14 -5.33
CA ALA A 601 43.98 38.37 -5.23
C ALA A 601 44.74 37.29 -6.01
N THR A 602 45.44 37.69 -7.06
CA THR A 602 46.26 36.80 -7.89
C THR A 602 47.56 36.41 -7.20
N THR A 603 47.51 35.44 -6.28
CA THR A 603 48.63 34.58 -5.87
C THR A 603 48.09 33.44 -4.99
N PRO A 604 48.38 32.17 -5.27
CA PRO A 604 47.97 31.09 -4.37
C PRO A 604 48.71 31.24 -3.03
N PRO A 605 48.01 31.22 -1.88
CA PRO A 605 48.67 31.23 -0.58
C PRO A 605 49.52 29.96 -0.41
N PRO A 606 50.64 30.03 0.35
CA PRO A 606 51.52 28.89 0.54
C PRO A 606 50.78 27.74 1.26
N VAL A 607 51.06 26.51 0.83
CA VAL A 607 50.44 25.28 1.36
C VAL A 607 50.73 25.16 2.86
N ALA A 608 49.72 25.45 3.68
CA ALA A 608 49.82 25.43 5.14
C ALA A 608 49.63 24.01 5.67
N LEU A 609 50.63 23.15 5.47
CA LEU A 609 50.66 21.80 6.01
C LEU A 609 50.72 21.81 7.54
N ILE A 610 49.64 21.38 8.19
CA ILE A 610 49.50 21.33 9.66
C ILE A 610 49.94 19.94 10.15
N PRO A 611 50.82 19.84 11.18
CA PRO A 611 51.09 18.56 11.84
C PRO A 611 49.83 18.00 12.50
N ALA A 612 49.47 16.76 12.16
CA ALA A 612 48.27 16.08 12.66
C ALA A 612 48.59 14.62 13.03
N LYS A 613 47.81 14.06 13.95
CA LYS A 613 47.82 12.63 14.28
C LYS A 613 46.62 11.94 13.66
N MET A 614 46.86 10.84 12.95
CA MET A 614 45.83 10.03 12.30
C MET A 614 45.58 8.74 13.09
N SER A 615 44.31 8.33 13.17
CA SER A 615 43.92 7.01 13.70
C SER A 615 42.83 6.40 12.81
N LYS A 616 42.99 5.13 12.47
CA LYS A 616 42.06 4.37 11.61
C LYS A 616 40.89 3.85 12.44
N TYR A 617 39.72 3.68 11.82
CA TYR A 617 38.60 2.93 12.40
C TYR A 617 38.88 1.42 12.31
N ASP A 618 39.71 0.89 13.22
CA ASP A 618 40.11 -0.53 13.26
C ASP A 618 40.09 -1.17 14.66
N GLN A 619 39.95 -0.38 15.74
CA GLN A 619 39.75 -0.91 17.08
C GLN A 619 38.34 -1.48 17.21
N ASN A 620 38.20 -2.69 17.74
CA ASN A 620 36.90 -3.28 18.06
C ASN A 620 36.32 -2.66 19.34
N PHE A 621 35.10 -2.14 19.26
CA PHE A 621 34.38 -1.54 20.40
C PHE A 621 34.17 -2.52 21.56
N ASP A 622 34.00 -3.81 21.29
CA ASP A 622 33.70 -4.81 22.31
C ASP A 622 34.84 -4.96 23.33
N ASP A 623 36.09 -4.78 22.90
CA ASP A 623 37.31 -4.97 23.69
C ASP A 623 37.67 -3.76 24.59
N MET A 624 36.89 -2.67 24.51
CA MET A 624 37.13 -1.41 25.26
C MET A 624 36.53 -1.44 26.68
N THR A 625 37.05 -0.65 27.61
CA THR A 625 36.44 -0.48 28.95
C THR A 625 35.15 0.36 28.91
N ASP A 626 34.29 0.28 29.92
CA ASP A 626 32.99 1.00 29.92
C ASP A 626 33.13 2.54 29.84
N ILE A 627 34.23 3.09 30.39
CA ILE A 627 34.58 4.51 30.32
C ILE A 627 34.94 4.88 28.88
N GLU A 628 35.76 4.06 28.23
CA GLU A 628 36.15 4.22 26.83
C GLU A 628 34.95 4.05 25.89
N LYS A 629 34.11 3.03 26.11
CA LYS A 629 32.86 2.80 25.39
C LYS A 629 31.93 4.01 25.49
N ALA A 630 31.77 4.61 26.66
CA ALA A 630 30.98 5.82 26.85
C ALA A 630 31.54 7.01 26.07
N ALA A 631 32.87 7.23 26.11
CA ALA A 631 33.52 8.29 25.35
C ALA A 631 33.38 8.10 23.83
N THR A 632 33.54 6.86 23.33
CA THR A 632 33.34 6.52 21.92
C THR A 632 31.89 6.73 21.47
N ILE A 633 30.90 6.40 22.31
CA ILE A 633 29.48 6.68 22.03
C ILE A 633 29.26 8.20 21.85
N ILE A 634 29.79 9.03 22.76
CA ILE A 634 29.66 10.50 22.68
C ILE A 634 30.26 11.05 21.39
N MET A 635 31.46 10.58 21.02
CA MET A 635 32.15 10.94 19.78
C MET A 635 31.33 10.54 18.55
N LEU A 636 30.91 9.27 18.44
CA LEU A 636 30.13 8.76 17.30
C LEU A 636 28.78 9.49 17.16
N LEU A 637 28.05 9.72 18.25
CA LEU A 637 26.81 10.49 18.23
C LEU A 637 27.06 11.96 17.85
N GLY A 638 28.18 12.55 18.25
CA GLY A 638 28.60 13.88 17.82
C GLY A 638 28.82 13.99 16.30
N THR A 639 29.21 12.90 15.64
CA THR A 639 29.35 12.87 14.16
C THR A 639 28.04 12.69 13.39
N LEU A 640 26.95 12.25 14.02
CA LEU A 640 25.69 12.02 13.31
C LEU A 640 25.08 13.35 12.80
N PRO A 641 24.43 13.36 11.61
CA PRO A 641 23.55 14.45 11.20
C PRO A 641 22.32 14.55 12.12
N SER A 642 21.55 15.64 12.05
CA SER A 642 20.27 15.70 12.77
C SER A 642 19.28 14.68 12.20
N ILE A 643 18.28 14.27 12.98
CA ILE A 643 17.29 13.30 12.49
C ILE A 643 16.45 13.90 11.34
N ILE A 644 16.27 15.23 11.33
CA ILE A 644 15.61 15.94 10.22
C ILE A 644 16.48 15.97 8.95
N GLU A 645 17.80 16.11 9.08
CA GLU A 645 18.74 15.95 7.96
C GLU A 645 18.67 14.51 7.39
N MET A 646 18.65 13.48 8.25
CA MET A 646 18.48 12.07 7.82
C MET A 646 17.14 11.85 7.11
N ARG A 647 16.04 12.37 7.68
CA ARG A 647 14.70 12.29 7.09
C ARG A 647 14.66 12.94 5.71
N THR A 648 15.22 14.14 5.59
CA THR A 648 15.28 14.89 4.33
C THR A 648 16.08 14.13 3.28
N TYR A 649 17.23 13.56 3.64
CA TYR A 649 18.02 12.70 2.75
C TYR A 649 17.22 11.47 2.27
N LEU A 650 16.52 10.77 3.18
CA LEU A 650 15.67 9.62 2.84
C LEU A 650 14.48 9.99 1.95
N LEU A 651 13.91 11.19 2.11
CA LEU A 651 12.83 11.71 1.26
C LEU A 651 13.32 12.23 -0.11
N GLN A 652 14.62 12.54 -0.24
CA GLN A 652 15.26 12.92 -1.50
C GLN A 652 15.72 11.72 -2.33
N GLN A 653 15.85 10.53 -1.73
CA GLN A 653 16.07 9.29 -2.47
C GLN A 653 14.86 8.99 -3.36
N SER A 654 15.10 8.32 -4.50
CA SER A 654 14.05 8.10 -5.50
C SER A 654 12.85 7.34 -4.91
N PRO A 655 11.59 7.72 -5.21
CA PRO A 655 10.41 6.97 -4.76
C PRO A 655 10.39 5.50 -5.21
N CYS A 656 11.24 5.17 -6.18
CA CYS A 656 11.38 3.88 -6.83
C CYS A 656 12.45 2.95 -6.19
N THR A 657 13.19 3.42 -5.18
CA THR A 657 14.26 2.66 -4.51
C THR A 657 14.03 2.60 -3.01
N VAL A 658 14.23 1.46 -2.35
CA VAL A 658 14.11 1.35 -0.89
C VAL A 658 15.03 2.37 -0.19
N PRO A 659 14.50 3.30 0.62
CA PRO A 659 15.32 4.31 1.30
C PRO A 659 16.33 3.66 2.24
N ASN A 660 17.59 4.09 2.18
CA ASN A 660 18.69 3.39 2.85
C ASN A 660 19.82 4.34 3.27
N LEU A 661 20.09 4.42 4.58
CA LEU A 661 21.15 5.27 5.13
C LEU A 661 22.57 4.75 4.84
N ARG A 662 22.76 3.46 4.52
CA ARG A 662 24.08 2.91 4.13
C ARG A 662 24.61 3.47 2.82
N LEU A 663 23.75 4.09 2.01
CA LEU A 663 24.16 4.78 0.78
C LEU A 663 24.83 6.13 1.09
N TRP A 664 24.62 6.73 2.26
CA TRP A 664 25.21 8.02 2.65
C TRP A 664 26.65 7.89 3.16
N LYS A 665 27.48 7.17 2.40
CA LYS A 665 28.83 6.73 2.77
C LYS A 665 29.80 7.86 3.09
N ASP A 666 29.54 9.07 2.62
CA ASP A 666 30.40 10.24 2.83
C ASP A 666 29.98 11.10 4.04
N ARG A 667 28.82 10.81 4.65
CA ARG A 667 28.29 11.56 5.80
C ARG A 667 28.10 10.73 7.07
N ILE A 668 27.89 9.42 6.97
CA ILE A 668 27.66 8.55 8.14
C ILE A 668 28.64 7.38 8.11
N SER A 669 29.46 7.25 9.16
CA SER A 669 30.37 6.12 9.29
C SER A 669 29.61 4.83 9.66
N PRO A 670 30.08 3.64 9.23
CA PRO A 670 29.43 2.37 9.57
C PRO A 670 29.25 2.17 11.08
N ALA A 671 30.20 2.63 11.89
CA ALA A 671 30.12 2.57 13.35
C ALA A 671 29.04 3.49 13.93
N ALA A 672 28.93 4.73 13.44
CA ALA A 672 27.88 5.65 13.87
C ALA A 672 26.48 5.17 13.45
N LEU A 673 26.34 4.59 12.25
CA LEU A 673 25.08 3.98 11.80
C LEU A 673 24.71 2.74 12.61
N GLY A 674 25.69 1.88 12.93
CA GLY A 674 25.47 0.71 13.80
C GLY A 674 25.06 1.11 15.22
N LEU A 675 25.65 2.18 15.76
CA LEU A 675 25.26 2.74 17.06
C LEU A 675 23.84 3.33 17.03
N LEU A 676 23.49 4.11 15.99
CA LEU A 676 22.13 4.62 15.81
C LEU A 676 21.11 3.49 15.73
N ARG A 677 21.42 2.44 14.94
CA ARG A 677 20.58 1.24 14.87
C ARG A 677 20.38 0.63 16.24
N TRP A 678 21.45 0.41 17.02
CA TRP A 678 21.35 -0.13 18.37
C TRP A 678 20.47 0.72 19.29
N ILE A 679 20.57 2.05 19.27
CA ILE A 679 19.77 2.95 20.13
C ILE A 679 18.26 2.73 19.90
N ILE A 680 17.85 2.65 18.64
CA ILE A 680 16.46 2.41 18.21
C ILE A 680 16.06 0.95 18.51
N ALA A 681 16.85 -0.01 18.00
CA ALA A 681 16.62 -1.46 18.08
C ALA A 681 16.50 -2.02 19.50
N SER A 682 17.29 -1.48 20.43
CA SER A 682 17.24 -1.88 21.84
C SER A 682 16.04 -1.28 22.60
N ASN A 683 15.20 -0.46 21.95
CA ASN A 683 14.00 0.08 22.59
C ASN A 683 12.78 -0.79 22.28
N ARG A 684 12.33 -1.56 23.29
CA ARG A 684 11.13 -2.39 23.21
C ARG A 684 9.84 -1.65 23.59
N SER A 685 9.92 -0.38 23.99
CA SER A 685 8.77 0.45 24.33
C SER A 685 8.28 1.22 23.09
N SER A 686 6.99 1.16 22.81
CA SER A 686 6.34 1.96 21.76
C SER A 686 5.99 3.35 22.30
N LEU A 687 6.86 4.31 21.99
CA LEU A 687 6.64 5.74 22.21
C LEU A 687 5.91 6.33 21.00
N VAL A 688 5.08 7.34 21.25
CA VAL A 688 4.33 8.12 20.25
C VAL A 688 4.35 9.59 20.67
N GLN A 689 4.58 10.49 19.71
CA GLN A 689 4.45 11.93 19.92
C GLN A 689 2.97 12.35 19.88
N VAL A 690 2.48 13.02 20.93
CA VAL A 690 1.07 13.49 21.02
C VAL A 690 0.95 15.02 21.04
N ASP A 691 2.07 15.73 20.88
CA ASP A 691 2.12 17.20 20.93
C ASP A 691 3.00 17.78 19.81
N SER A 692 2.69 19.00 19.39
CA SER A 692 3.49 19.72 18.39
C SER A 692 4.81 20.20 19.00
N VAL A 693 5.93 19.92 18.33
CA VAL A 693 7.24 20.50 18.71
C VAL A 693 7.37 21.88 18.09
N PRO A 694 7.60 22.96 18.86
CA PRO A 694 7.83 24.29 18.31
C PRO A 694 9.24 24.36 17.68
N THR A 695 9.29 24.23 16.35
CA THR A 695 10.48 24.44 15.53
C THR A 695 10.68 25.93 15.22
N ALA A 696 11.92 26.34 14.93
CA ALA A 696 12.28 27.74 14.73
C ALA A 696 11.68 28.38 13.45
N GLU A 697 11.16 27.58 12.52
CA GLU A 697 10.74 28.04 11.18
C GLU A 697 9.21 28.03 10.97
N GLY A 698 8.41 27.64 11.97
CA GLY A 698 6.94 27.70 11.90
C GLY A 698 6.27 26.70 10.95
N GLU A 699 7.04 25.95 10.16
CA GLU A 699 6.52 24.83 9.38
C GLU A 699 6.02 23.72 10.31
N THR A 700 4.69 23.56 10.35
CA THR A 700 4.04 22.39 10.94
C THR A 700 4.28 21.20 10.02
N MET A 701 5.40 20.49 10.24
CA MET A 701 5.70 19.24 9.54
C MET A 701 4.49 18.32 9.56
N ALA A 702 4.19 17.68 8.42
CA ALA A 702 3.02 16.83 8.22
C ALA A 702 3.12 15.45 8.93
N THR A 703 3.53 15.44 10.19
CA THR A 703 3.33 14.32 11.13
C THR A 703 1.90 14.36 11.66
N LYS A 704 1.25 13.20 11.77
CA LYS A 704 -0.14 13.08 12.28
C LYS A 704 -0.18 13.27 13.79
N PHE A 705 -0.19 14.53 14.24
CA PHE A 705 -0.27 14.88 15.66
C PHE A 705 -1.64 14.52 16.25
N ARG A 706 -1.65 13.59 17.22
CA ARG A 706 -2.87 13.14 17.91
C ARG A 706 -3.14 13.93 19.20
N LEU A 707 -3.59 15.18 19.01
CA LEU A 707 -3.98 16.10 20.09
C LEU A 707 -5.12 15.54 20.98
N ASP A 708 -5.93 14.62 20.45
CA ASP A 708 -6.94 13.84 21.17
C ASP A 708 -6.37 12.96 22.30
N GLN A 709 -5.07 12.66 22.26
CA GLN A 709 -4.39 11.78 23.23
C GLN A 709 -3.44 12.53 24.18
N LYS A 710 -3.40 13.86 24.08
CA LYS A 710 -2.62 14.77 24.93
C LYS A 710 -3.24 14.87 26.33
N CYS A 711 -2.41 14.95 27.38
CA CYS A 711 -2.93 15.22 28.72
C CYS A 711 -3.36 16.69 28.84
N ALA A 712 -4.60 16.92 29.25
CA ALA A 712 -5.14 18.25 29.49
C ALA A 712 -4.67 18.84 30.83
N ASN A 713 -4.73 20.16 30.95
CA ASN A 713 -4.27 20.96 32.11
C ASN A 713 -2.74 20.91 32.40
N VAL A 714 -1.91 20.39 31.50
CA VAL A 714 -0.44 20.49 31.58
C VAL A 714 0.03 21.80 30.94
N ALA A 715 1.01 22.48 31.55
CA ALA A 715 1.52 23.76 31.04
C ALA A 715 2.24 23.63 29.68
N GLU A 716 2.07 24.61 28.81
CA GLU A 716 2.50 24.61 27.38
C GLU A 716 4.01 24.48 27.16
N GLY A 717 4.84 24.73 28.18
CA GLY A 717 6.30 24.54 28.11
C GLY A 717 6.79 23.08 28.09
N TRP A 718 5.89 22.09 28.01
CA TRP A 718 6.21 20.66 28.04
C TRP A 718 5.64 19.92 26.84
N VAL A 719 6.53 19.49 25.93
CA VAL A 719 6.18 18.57 24.82
C VAL A 719 5.83 17.20 25.41
N GLN A 720 4.70 16.64 24.98
CA GLN A 720 4.20 15.37 25.50
C GLN A 720 4.42 14.20 24.53
N PHE A 721 4.96 13.12 25.07
CA PHE A 721 5.07 11.80 24.44
C PHE A 721 4.23 10.80 25.24
N ARG A 722 3.49 9.92 24.56
CA ARG A 722 2.73 8.82 25.15
C ARG A 722 3.50 7.51 24.96
N PHE A 723 3.51 6.66 25.98
CA PHE A 723 3.79 5.24 25.79
C PHE A 723 2.50 4.60 25.31
N ALA A 724 2.40 4.31 24.00
CA ALA A 724 1.31 3.48 23.46
C ALA A 724 1.37 2.09 24.10
N GLN A 725 2.60 1.59 24.30
CA GLN A 725 2.90 0.43 25.13
C GLN A 725 4.33 0.56 25.67
N GLY A 726 4.59 0.22 26.93
CA GLY A 726 5.96 0.00 27.41
C GLY A 726 6.55 -1.32 26.89
N SER A 727 7.70 -1.72 27.42
CA SER A 727 8.29 -3.01 27.06
C SER A 727 7.33 -4.18 27.37
N PRO A 728 7.14 -5.16 26.46
CA PRO A 728 6.15 -6.24 26.63
C PRO A 728 6.29 -6.99 27.96
N ASP A 729 7.53 -7.31 28.34
CA ASP A 729 7.90 -7.98 29.59
C ASP A 729 7.49 -7.19 30.86
N LYS A 730 7.34 -5.87 30.74
CA LYS A 730 6.95 -4.97 31.82
C LYS A 730 5.43 -4.83 31.93
N GLU A 731 4.74 -4.64 30.81
CA GLU A 731 3.27 -4.61 30.77
C GLU A 731 2.66 -5.94 31.23
N GLN A 732 3.27 -7.07 30.86
CA GLN A 732 2.84 -8.39 31.34
C GLN A 732 2.90 -8.50 32.87
N ARG A 733 3.99 -8.01 33.49
CA ARG A 733 4.15 -8.00 34.95
C ARG A 733 3.15 -7.06 35.63
N PHE A 734 2.90 -5.89 35.04
CA PHE A 734 1.88 -4.95 35.51
C PHE A 734 0.46 -5.53 35.45
N LEU A 735 0.09 -6.17 34.34
CA LEU A 735 -1.18 -6.89 34.19
C LEU A 735 -1.30 -8.05 35.21
N ASN A 736 -0.22 -8.79 35.46
CA ASN A 736 -0.21 -9.85 36.45
C ASN A 736 -0.36 -9.32 37.89
N ALA A 737 0.21 -8.15 38.21
CA ALA A 737 -0.02 -7.47 39.48
C ALA A 737 -1.50 -7.08 39.66
N LEU A 738 -2.12 -6.47 38.64
CA LEU A 738 -3.55 -6.13 38.64
C LEU A 738 -4.45 -7.37 38.79
N LYS A 739 -4.14 -8.47 38.11
CA LYS A 739 -4.84 -9.76 38.26
C LYS A 739 -4.73 -10.30 39.69
N THR A 740 -3.54 -10.25 40.29
CA THR A 740 -3.24 -10.79 41.61
C THR A 740 -3.96 -10.03 42.72
N GLU A 741 -3.97 -8.70 42.65
CA GLU A 741 -4.58 -7.85 43.69
C GLU A 741 -6.06 -7.53 43.43
N LYS A 742 -6.68 -8.06 42.37
CA LYS A 742 -8.05 -7.73 41.91
C LYS A 742 -9.13 -7.73 43.02
N ALA A 743 -9.00 -8.59 44.03
CA ALA A 743 -9.94 -8.67 45.15
C ALA A 743 -9.79 -7.55 46.20
N ASN A 744 -8.65 -6.84 46.20
CA ASN A 744 -8.29 -5.78 47.15
C ASN A 744 -8.41 -4.37 46.57
N LEU A 745 -8.65 -4.23 45.26
CA LEU A 745 -8.75 -2.95 44.56
C LEU A 745 -10.18 -2.40 44.58
N ASP A 746 -10.33 -1.08 44.68
CA ASP A 746 -11.61 -0.45 44.36
C ASP A 746 -11.89 -0.61 42.87
N ALA A 747 -13.00 -1.27 42.52
CA ALA A 747 -13.43 -1.47 41.15
C ALA A 747 -13.65 -0.14 40.40
N LYS A 748 -13.95 0.96 41.09
CA LYS A 748 -14.08 2.29 40.48
C LYS A 748 -12.71 2.91 40.12
N TYR A 749 -11.68 2.63 40.92
CA TYR A 749 -10.35 3.23 40.81
C TYR A 749 -9.22 2.21 41.03
N PRO A 750 -9.05 1.20 40.14
CA PRO A 750 -8.06 0.14 40.31
C PRO A 750 -6.61 0.62 40.11
N THR A 751 -6.42 1.74 39.43
CA THR A 751 -5.13 2.41 39.24
C THR A 751 -5.21 3.90 39.54
N LEU A 752 -4.16 4.43 40.16
CA LEU A 752 -3.92 5.85 40.40
C LEU A 752 -2.83 6.37 39.44
N PHE A 753 -2.73 7.69 39.31
CA PHE A 753 -1.69 8.34 38.53
C PHE A 753 -0.81 9.23 39.40
N ALA A 754 0.50 9.19 39.18
CA ALA A 754 1.44 10.03 39.92
C ALA A 754 2.69 10.39 39.09
N TRP A 755 3.25 11.55 39.39
CA TRP A 755 4.42 12.09 38.71
C TRP A 755 5.72 11.50 39.25
N HIS A 756 6.68 11.26 38.36
CA HIS A 756 8.07 10.97 38.73
C HIS A 756 9.03 11.78 37.85
N GLY A 757 9.86 12.61 38.49
CA GLY A 757 10.94 13.36 37.84
C GLY A 757 12.29 12.73 38.13
N SER A 758 13.17 12.72 37.13
CA SER A 758 14.53 12.16 37.22
C SER A 758 15.48 12.92 36.29
N PRO A 759 16.79 13.04 36.63
CA PRO A 759 17.81 13.59 35.73
C PRO A 759 17.89 12.90 34.36
N LEU A 760 18.21 13.67 33.31
CA LEU A 760 18.23 13.24 31.90
C LEU A 760 19.01 11.93 31.66
N GLN A 761 20.16 11.77 32.31
CA GLN A 761 21.04 10.62 32.17
C GLN A 761 20.44 9.27 32.60
N ASN A 762 19.35 9.28 33.39
CA ASN A 762 18.68 8.04 33.80
C ASN A 762 17.63 7.58 32.77
N TRP A 763 17.07 8.48 31.95
CA TRP A 763 15.93 8.18 31.09
C TRP A 763 16.24 7.11 30.03
N HIS A 764 17.48 7.02 29.56
CA HIS A 764 17.94 5.92 28.70
C HIS A 764 17.65 4.53 29.32
N SER A 765 17.78 4.39 30.64
CA SER A 765 17.46 3.14 31.34
C SER A 765 15.96 3.00 31.63
N ILE A 766 15.30 4.09 32.05
CA ILE A 766 13.89 4.11 32.47
C ILE A 766 12.95 3.73 31.31
N ILE A 767 13.17 4.27 30.11
CA ILE A 767 12.30 3.98 28.96
C ILE A 767 12.40 2.52 28.47
N ARG A 768 13.49 1.81 28.80
CA ARG A 768 13.75 0.42 28.40
C ARG A 768 13.26 -0.58 29.46
N HIS A 769 13.56 -0.31 30.74
CA HIS A 769 13.34 -1.25 31.86
C HIS A 769 12.17 -0.88 32.78
N GLY A 770 11.64 0.34 32.64
CA GLY A 770 10.75 0.97 33.63
C GLY A 770 11.52 1.61 34.79
N LEU A 771 10.79 2.19 35.74
CA LEU A 771 11.36 2.75 36.96
C LEU A 771 11.77 1.65 37.95
N ASP A 772 12.98 1.75 38.49
CA ASP A 772 13.46 0.92 39.60
C ASP A 772 14.22 1.74 40.66
N PHE A 773 14.62 1.06 41.74
CA PHE A 773 15.41 1.62 42.84
C PHE A 773 16.60 0.71 43.15
N THR A 774 17.24 0.15 42.13
CA THR A 774 18.47 -0.65 42.29
C THR A 774 19.60 0.20 42.90
N GLU A 775 19.77 1.42 42.39
CA GLU A 775 20.75 2.39 42.86
C GLU A 775 20.12 3.39 43.87
N THR A 776 20.95 4.10 44.63
CA THR A 776 20.50 5.14 45.58
C THR A 776 21.22 6.45 45.26
N LEU A 777 20.55 7.33 44.52
CA LEU A 777 21.08 8.65 44.12
C LEU A 777 20.68 9.78 45.08
N HIS A 778 19.53 9.62 45.74
CA HIS A 778 19.00 10.54 46.73
C HIS A 778 18.64 9.75 48.00
N GLY A 779 18.70 10.41 49.16
CA GLY A 779 18.46 9.77 50.46
C GLY A 779 17.04 9.19 50.56
N ARG A 780 16.93 7.94 51.02
CA ARG A 780 15.67 7.19 51.15
C ARG A 780 14.89 7.54 52.42
N ALA A 781 14.61 8.83 52.62
CA ALA A 781 14.04 9.38 53.85
C ALA A 781 12.68 8.78 54.25
N PHE A 782 11.92 8.27 53.28
CA PHE A 782 10.61 7.65 53.48
C PHE A 782 10.60 6.14 53.14
N GLY A 783 11.78 5.50 53.19
CA GLY A 783 11.96 4.06 52.97
C GLY A 783 12.38 3.66 51.54
N ASN A 784 12.50 2.36 51.32
CA ASN A 784 12.92 1.76 50.05
C ASN A 784 11.76 1.66 49.05
N GLY A 785 11.92 2.25 47.86
CA GLY A 785 10.96 2.16 46.76
C GLY A 785 11.17 3.27 45.73
N VAL A 786 10.34 3.28 44.68
CA VAL A 786 10.27 4.37 43.71
C VAL A 786 9.37 5.48 44.26
N TYR A 787 9.90 6.71 44.27
CA TYR A 787 9.24 7.89 44.81
C TYR A 787 8.39 8.57 43.73
N HIS A 788 7.13 8.88 44.05
CA HIS A 788 6.21 9.60 43.19
C HIS A 788 5.51 10.73 43.96
N ALA A 789 5.14 11.79 43.24
CA ALA A 789 4.42 12.94 43.76
C ALA A 789 3.05 13.11 43.09
N ILE A 790 2.07 13.59 43.84
CA ILE A 790 0.75 13.97 43.30
C ILE A 790 0.83 15.33 42.58
N ASP A 791 1.64 16.27 43.09
CA ASP A 791 1.86 17.57 42.47
C ASP A 791 3.06 17.57 41.52
N GLN A 792 2.83 17.95 40.26
CA GLN A 792 3.84 18.03 39.20
C GLN A 792 5.08 18.85 39.61
N ALA A 793 4.88 19.97 40.32
CA ALA A 793 5.94 20.90 40.71
C ALA A 793 7.03 20.24 41.58
N ILE A 794 6.66 19.23 42.38
CA ILE A 794 7.61 18.46 43.19
C ILE A 794 8.54 17.67 42.27
N SER A 795 7.97 16.93 41.30
CA SER A 795 8.73 16.13 40.34
C SER A 795 9.62 16.98 39.43
N VAL A 796 9.19 18.17 39.02
CA VAL A 796 10.03 19.12 38.26
C VAL A 796 11.34 19.44 39.01
N GLY A 797 11.29 19.55 40.35
CA GLY A 797 12.49 19.74 41.17
C GLY A 797 13.47 18.55 41.13
N TYR A 798 12.98 17.33 40.94
CA TYR A 798 13.81 16.11 40.83
C TYR A 798 14.26 15.79 39.40
N SER A 799 13.60 16.33 38.38
CA SER A 799 14.01 16.18 36.97
C SER A 799 15.35 16.85 36.65
N GLY A 800 15.76 17.84 37.46
CA GLY A 800 17.00 18.59 37.26
C GLY A 800 16.98 19.46 36.00
N HIS A 801 18.08 20.19 35.80
CA HIS A 801 18.33 20.99 34.61
C HIS A 801 19.51 20.37 33.85
N GLY A 802 19.25 19.89 32.63
CA GLY A 802 20.23 19.30 31.74
C GLY A 802 21.22 20.34 31.22
N ALA A 803 22.48 20.19 31.61
CA ALA A 803 23.59 20.94 31.04
C ALA A 803 24.00 20.42 29.64
N THR A 804 23.77 19.12 29.38
CA THR A 804 24.27 18.40 28.21
C THR A 804 23.12 17.98 27.29
N CYS A 805 23.21 18.37 26.02
CA CYS A 805 22.30 17.95 24.97
C CYS A 805 23.10 17.34 23.82
N TRP A 806 22.50 16.41 23.08
CA TRP A 806 23.10 15.93 21.83
C TRP A 806 23.15 17.09 20.80
N PRO A 807 24.30 17.39 20.16
CA PRO A 807 24.41 18.53 19.24
C PRO A 807 23.57 18.45 17.96
N GLY A 808 23.04 17.28 17.62
CA GLY A 808 22.12 17.07 16.49
C GLY A 808 20.64 17.08 16.89
N SER A 809 20.32 17.39 18.15
CA SER A 809 18.93 17.40 18.64
C SER A 809 18.20 18.69 18.26
N GLU A 810 17.02 18.54 17.67
CA GLU A 810 16.05 19.62 17.48
C GLU A 810 15.24 19.84 18.77
N LEU A 811 15.00 18.78 19.54
CA LEU A 811 14.25 18.81 20.80
C LEU A 811 14.94 19.59 21.93
N ASN A 812 16.27 19.75 21.88
CA ASN A 812 17.09 20.54 22.80
C ASN A 812 16.71 20.34 24.29
N ILE A 813 16.66 19.08 24.70
CA ILE A 813 16.04 18.64 25.96
C ILE A 813 16.76 19.24 27.18
N LYS A 814 16.00 19.97 28.01
CA LYS A 814 16.48 20.51 29.30
C LYS A 814 16.01 19.72 30.51
N SER A 815 14.79 19.18 30.48
CA SER A 815 14.23 18.46 31.61
C SER A 815 13.23 17.41 31.13
N ALA A 816 13.10 16.31 31.88
CA ALA A 816 12.18 15.23 31.56
C ALA A 816 11.52 14.66 32.82
N MET A 817 10.22 14.37 32.74
CA MET A 817 9.43 13.74 33.81
C MET A 817 8.42 12.78 33.22
N SER A 818 7.91 11.86 34.04
CA SER A 818 6.88 10.89 33.65
C SER A 818 5.62 11.06 34.47
N LEU A 819 4.49 10.72 33.85
CA LEU A 819 3.24 10.41 34.53
C LEU A 819 3.03 8.90 34.46
N ASN A 820 2.90 8.29 35.64
CA ASN A 820 2.93 6.84 35.82
C ASN A 820 1.57 6.35 36.29
N GLU A 821 1.11 5.25 35.70
CA GLU A 821 0.00 4.46 36.19
C GLU A 821 0.52 3.51 37.29
N ILE A 822 -0.18 3.48 38.43
CA ILE A 822 0.22 2.69 39.61
C ILE A 822 -0.99 1.91 40.13
N VAL A 823 -0.80 0.64 40.49
CA VAL A 823 -1.84 -0.21 41.13
C VAL A 823 -2.35 0.46 42.42
N ASN A 824 -3.63 0.82 42.49
CA ASN A 824 -4.18 1.61 43.60
C ASN A 824 -4.41 0.77 44.86
N TYR A 825 -3.32 0.50 45.61
CA TYR A 825 -3.41 -0.13 46.93
C TYR A 825 -2.50 0.59 47.95
N PRO A 826 -2.81 1.85 48.33
CA PRO A 826 -1.86 2.73 49.02
C PRO A 826 -1.50 2.34 50.45
N THR A 827 -2.23 1.40 51.06
CA THR A 827 -1.90 0.84 52.39
C THR A 827 -0.76 -0.17 52.36
N LYS A 828 -0.44 -0.74 51.19
CA LYS A 828 0.74 -1.61 51.00
C LYS A 828 2.00 -0.83 50.62
N TYR A 829 1.91 0.45 50.28
CA TYR A 829 3.07 1.27 49.92
C TYR A 829 4.00 1.49 51.12
N GLN A 830 5.29 1.62 50.87
CA GLN A 830 6.30 1.93 51.88
C GLN A 830 6.07 3.31 52.54
N SER A 831 5.52 4.25 51.78
CA SER A 831 4.93 5.48 52.30
C SER A 831 3.79 5.96 51.39
N ARG A 832 2.81 6.65 51.98
CA ARG A 832 1.66 7.27 51.30
C ARG A 832 1.56 8.78 51.51
N SER A 833 2.45 9.38 52.32
CA SER A 833 2.46 10.80 52.64
C SER A 833 3.83 11.18 53.25
N PRO A 834 4.45 12.31 52.88
CA PRO A 834 3.98 13.29 51.89
C PRO A 834 4.14 12.82 50.43
N TYR A 835 4.89 11.74 50.19
CA TYR A 835 5.12 11.15 48.86
C TYR A 835 4.62 9.71 48.79
N LEU A 836 4.29 9.23 47.59
CA LEU A 836 3.97 7.82 47.35
C LEU A 836 5.27 7.06 47.08
N VAL A 837 5.66 6.16 47.99
CA VAL A 837 6.88 5.34 47.85
C VAL A 837 6.48 3.90 47.60
N VAL A 838 6.64 3.45 46.35
CA VAL A 838 6.17 2.14 45.88
C VAL A 838 7.37 1.20 45.76
N GLN A 839 7.44 0.20 46.63
CA GLN A 839 8.50 -0.82 46.65
C GLN A 839 8.30 -1.93 45.62
N TYR A 840 7.06 -2.11 45.14
CA TYR A 840 6.73 -3.11 44.11
C TYR A 840 6.95 -2.51 42.72
N VAL A 841 8.14 -2.74 42.14
CA VAL A 841 8.51 -2.21 40.81
C VAL A 841 7.46 -2.59 39.76
N ASP A 842 6.94 -3.81 39.80
CA ASP A 842 5.94 -4.31 38.84
C ASP A 842 4.54 -3.69 38.97
N TRP A 843 4.31 -2.86 39.99
CA TRP A 843 3.05 -2.11 40.16
C TRP A 843 3.08 -0.73 39.50
N ILE A 844 4.19 -0.36 38.86
CA ILE A 844 4.42 0.97 38.28
C ILE A 844 4.61 0.82 36.77
N GLN A 845 3.90 1.62 35.99
CA GLN A 845 4.09 1.70 34.55
C GLN A 845 4.07 3.14 34.03
N CYS A 846 5.07 3.51 33.23
CA CYS A 846 5.14 4.81 32.57
C CYS A 846 4.06 4.90 31.49
N ARG A 847 3.20 5.93 31.51
CA ARG A 847 2.17 6.16 30.47
C ARG A 847 2.43 7.40 29.63
N TYR A 848 2.96 8.46 30.23
CA TYR A 848 3.42 9.64 29.51
C TYR A 848 4.82 10.05 29.94
N LEU A 849 5.54 10.66 29.01
CA LEU A 849 6.81 11.33 29.19
C LEU A 849 6.65 12.78 28.73
N MET A 850 7.04 13.72 29.58
CA MET A 850 6.96 15.15 29.33
C MET A 850 8.39 15.70 29.24
N VAL A 851 8.66 16.48 28.20
CA VAL A 851 10.00 16.94 27.82
C VAL A 851 9.98 18.46 27.64
N GLN A 852 10.92 19.16 28.29
CA GLN A 852 11.02 20.62 28.23
C GLN A 852 12.13 21.06 27.24
N ASN A 853 11.78 21.95 26.32
CA ASN A 853 12.67 22.55 25.30
C ASN A 853 13.05 24.00 25.68
N THR A 854 14.16 24.49 25.13
CA THR A 854 14.69 25.86 25.23
C THR A 854 13.90 26.92 24.45
N THR A 855 13.16 26.56 23.40
CA THR A 855 12.46 27.51 22.52
C THR A 855 11.12 28.02 23.11
N ASN A 856 11.21 28.76 24.21
CA ASN A 856 10.12 29.62 24.68
C ASN A 856 10.61 31.04 24.94
N ILE A 857 10.71 31.81 23.85
CA ILE A 857 10.52 33.27 23.93
C ILE A 857 9.07 33.50 24.35
N GLU A 858 8.84 34.49 25.21
CA GLU A 858 7.53 34.85 25.75
C GLU A 858 6.51 35.17 24.64
N TYR A 859 5.74 34.16 24.21
CA TYR A 859 4.49 34.41 23.49
C TYR A 859 3.47 34.98 24.47
N GLY A 860 3.38 36.31 24.49
CA GLY A 860 2.49 37.05 25.36
C GLY A 860 1.02 36.65 25.18
N ALA A 861 0.26 36.80 26.27
CA ALA A 861 -1.16 36.46 26.36
C ALA A 861 -1.97 36.97 25.14
N GLY A 862 -2.53 36.05 24.34
CA GLY A 862 -3.12 36.43 23.05
C GLY A 862 -3.95 35.39 22.29
N VAL A 863 -4.27 34.22 22.85
CA VAL A 863 -5.24 33.29 22.25
C VAL A 863 -6.26 32.87 23.31
N ALA A 864 -7.55 33.03 23.01
CA ALA A 864 -8.62 32.70 23.93
C ALA A 864 -8.66 31.19 24.18
N ALA A 865 -8.70 30.78 25.45
CA ALA A 865 -8.91 29.39 25.82
C ALA A 865 -10.28 28.94 25.29
N VAL A 866 -10.28 28.01 24.32
CA VAL A 866 -11.49 27.29 23.95
C VAL A 866 -11.80 26.33 25.10
N GLU A 867 -12.82 26.65 25.89
CA GLU A 867 -13.34 25.78 26.94
C GLU A 867 -13.95 24.52 26.32
N ALA A 868 -13.15 23.47 26.16
CA ALA A 868 -13.61 22.15 25.78
C ALA A 868 -14.37 21.50 26.95
N GLN A 869 -15.61 21.93 27.17
CA GLN A 869 -16.54 21.25 28.08
C GLN A 869 -17.11 19.99 27.43
N THR A 870 -16.51 18.84 27.74
CA THR A 870 -17.18 17.52 27.75
C THR A 870 -16.35 16.57 28.64
N GLU A 871 -16.92 16.09 29.75
CA GLU A 871 -16.22 15.22 30.70
C GLU A 871 -16.06 13.76 30.23
N ASP A 872 -16.68 13.38 29.09
CA ASP A 872 -16.92 11.99 28.67
C ASP A 872 -15.70 11.25 28.04
N GLY A 873 -14.53 11.91 27.95
CA GLY A 873 -13.32 11.36 27.29
C GLY A 873 -12.14 11.00 28.22
N HIS A 874 -12.25 11.28 29.53
CA HIS A 874 -11.11 11.23 30.46
C HIS A 874 -11.25 10.15 31.54
N VAL A 875 -10.11 9.68 32.05
CA VAL A 875 -10.01 8.71 33.15
C VAL A 875 -10.45 9.36 34.46
N HIS A 876 -11.51 8.84 35.08
CA HIS A 876 -11.82 9.18 36.47
C HIS A 876 -10.70 8.71 37.41
N GLN A 877 -10.08 9.67 38.08
CA GLN A 877 -9.05 9.45 39.10
C GLN A 877 -9.65 9.36 40.49
N ASP A 878 -8.94 8.70 41.41
CA ASP A 878 -9.27 8.67 42.84
C ASP A 878 -9.17 10.10 43.43
N PRO A 879 -10.26 10.67 44.00
CA PRO A 879 -10.23 12.03 44.55
C PRO A 879 -9.19 12.25 45.65
N ALA A 880 -8.75 11.22 46.36
CA ALA A 880 -7.73 11.32 47.40
C ALA A 880 -6.30 11.40 46.82
N PHE A 881 -6.08 10.93 45.60
CA PHE A 881 -4.78 10.81 44.95
C PHE A 881 -4.76 11.33 43.50
N ALA A 882 -5.64 12.28 43.15
CA ALA A 882 -5.74 12.83 41.81
C ALA A 882 -4.50 13.69 41.46
N ALA A 883 -3.77 13.30 40.40
CA ALA A 883 -2.57 13.99 39.95
C ALA A 883 -2.86 15.44 39.53
N ARG A 884 -2.03 16.38 40.01
CA ARG A 884 -2.19 17.82 39.80
C ARG A 884 -1.05 18.37 38.97
N SER A 885 -1.36 19.34 38.09
CA SER A 885 -0.35 20.04 37.31
C SER A 885 0.26 21.23 38.07
N THR A 886 1.25 21.89 37.49
CA THR A 886 1.82 23.16 38.01
C THR A 886 0.79 24.28 38.16
N THR A 887 -0.37 24.18 37.51
CA THR A 887 -1.50 25.12 37.67
C THR A 887 -2.38 24.83 38.89
N GLY A 888 -2.11 23.74 39.63
CA GLY A 888 -2.90 23.27 40.78
C GLY A 888 -4.19 22.53 40.40
N LYS A 889 -4.58 22.51 39.11
CA LYS A 889 -5.72 21.76 38.59
C LYS A 889 -5.38 20.27 38.43
N PRO A 890 -6.36 19.34 38.57
CA PRO A 890 -6.19 17.94 38.20
C PRO A 890 -5.84 17.79 36.71
N VAL A 891 -4.95 16.86 36.40
CA VAL A 891 -4.57 16.51 35.02
C VAL A 891 -5.72 15.75 34.35
N GLY A 892 -6.11 16.18 33.15
CA GLY A 892 -7.04 15.39 32.33
C GLY A 892 -6.27 14.29 31.61
N ILE A 893 -6.46 13.03 32.01
CA ILE A 893 -5.76 11.87 31.45
C ILE A 893 -6.71 11.15 30.48
N PRO A 894 -6.40 11.05 29.17
CA PRO A 894 -7.26 10.38 28.19
C PRO A 894 -7.47 8.88 28.48
N LEU A 895 -8.65 8.35 28.11
CA LEU A 895 -9.01 6.93 28.34
C LEU A 895 -8.08 5.91 27.66
N CYS A 896 -7.35 6.30 26.62
CA CYS A 896 -6.34 5.44 25.97
C CYS A 896 -5.13 5.14 26.88
N ALA A 897 -4.85 6.00 27.87
CA ALA A 897 -3.77 5.80 28.84
C ALA A 897 -3.99 4.60 29.79
N VAL A 898 -5.20 4.02 29.83
CA VAL A 898 -5.60 2.91 30.71
C VAL A 898 -6.05 1.68 29.93
N SER A 899 -5.61 1.47 28.69
CA SER A 899 -6.05 0.36 27.82
C SER A 899 -6.07 -1.01 28.53
N ILE A 900 -5.02 -1.31 29.32
CA ILE A 900 -4.89 -2.54 30.12
C ILE A 900 -5.79 -2.53 31.38
N SER A 901 -5.78 -1.45 32.17
CA SER A 901 -6.54 -1.39 33.43
C SER A 901 -8.05 -1.12 33.25
N LYS A 902 -8.48 -0.73 32.05
CA LYS A 902 -9.89 -0.55 31.66
C LYS A 902 -10.74 -1.79 31.96
N ALA A 903 -10.20 -3.00 31.77
CA ALA A 903 -10.88 -4.26 32.09
C ALA A 903 -11.14 -4.50 33.60
N PHE A 904 -10.55 -3.69 34.47
CA PHE A 904 -10.70 -3.73 35.93
C PHE A 904 -11.56 -2.56 36.47
N ARG A 905 -11.96 -1.61 35.61
CA ARG A 905 -12.74 -0.42 35.97
C ARG A 905 -14.25 -0.70 35.83
N ALA A 906 -15.01 -0.48 36.89
CA ALA A 906 -16.47 -0.46 36.88
C ALA A 906 -16.97 0.85 36.25
N THR A 907 -17.73 0.76 35.16
CA THR A 907 -18.35 1.92 34.53
C THR A 907 -19.60 2.35 35.31
N ALA A 908 -19.84 3.67 35.40
CA ALA A 908 -20.95 4.23 36.18
C ALA A 908 -22.36 3.83 35.68
N ASN A 909 -22.45 3.20 34.49
CA ASN A 909 -23.70 2.70 33.91
C ASN A 909 -23.85 1.16 34.02
N ALA A 910 -23.19 0.52 34.98
CA ALA A 910 -23.25 -0.94 35.16
C ALA A 910 -24.70 -1.47 35.28
N GLU A 911 -25.62 -0.76 35.96
CA GLU A 911 -27.00 -1.22 36.15
C GLU A 911 -27.90 -1.03 34.90
N GLN A 912 -27.78 0.09 34.18
CA GLN A 912 -28.52 0.28 32.92
C GLN A 912 -27.95 -0.60 31.79
N THR A 913 -26.65 -0.89 31.81
CA THR A 913 -26.01 -1.80 30.85
C THR A 913 -26.24 -3.27 31.24
N ALA A 914 -26.41 -3.60 32.52
CA ALA A 914 -26.88 -4.91 32.96
C ALA A 914 -28.29 -5.18 32.43
N LEU A 915 -29.23 -4.23 32.57
CA LEU A 915 -30.58 -4.40 32.03
C LEU A 915 -30.60 -4.52 30.50
N LYS A 916 -29.78 -3.74 29.76
CA LYS A 916 -29.63 -3.91 28.30
C LYS A 916 -28.94 -5.23 27.91
N SER A 917 -27.93 -5.68 28.64
CA SER A 917 -27.21 -6.95 28.35
C SER A 917 -27.94 -8.21 28.81
N ILE A 918 -28.91 -8.09 29.73
CA ILE A 918 -29.88 -9.15 30.04
C ILE A 918 -30.93 -9.21 28.91
N PHE A 919 -31.48 -8.07 28.47
CA PHE A 919 -32.46 -8.04 27.36
C PHE A 919 -31.86 -8.49 26.01
N LEU A 920 -30.55 -8.29 25.78
CA LEU A 920 -29.84 -8.84 24.61
C LEU A 920 -29.42 -10.31 24.77
N ARG A 921 -29.36 -10.86 26.00
CA ARG A 921 -28.98 -12.27 26.21
C ARG A 921 -30.12 -13.25 25.93
N ASP A 922 -31.36 -12.89 26.25
CA ASP A 922 -32.52 -13.77 26.07
C ASP A 922 -32.99 -13.91 24.61
N ILE A 923 -32.44 -13.12 23.68
CA ILE A 923 -32.73 -13.20 22.23
C ILE A 923 -31.71 -14.08 21.47
N LEU A 924 -30.53 -14.36 22.05
CA LEU A 924 -29.39 -14.99 21.34
C LEU A 924 -28.83 -16.26 22.02
N ALA A 925 -29.73 -17.13 22.52
CA ALA A 925 -29.39 -18.48 22.96
C ALA A 925 -30.20 -19.54 22.18
N PRO A 926 -29.62 -20.24 21.18
CA PRO A 926 -30.34 -21.25 20.41
C PRO A 926 -30.50 -22.56 21.19
N ASN A 927 -31.75 -23.02 21.33
CA ASN A 927 -32.08 -24.31 21.94
C ASN A 927 -31.54 -25.48 21.09
N LYS A 928 -30.68 -26.33 21.67
CA LYS A 928 -30.25 -27.60 21.05
C LYS A 928 -31.41 -28.60 21.00
N ARG A 929 -31.82 -29.01 19.79
CA ARG A 929 -32.34 -30.37 19.51
C ARG A 929 -32.20 -30.73 18.02
N GLN A 930 -31.43 -31.79 17.76
CA GLN A 930 -31.45 -32.77 16.64
C GLN A 930 -32.41 -32.44 15.46
N GLN A 931 -32.01 -32.43 14.17
CA GLN A 931 -31.46 -33.57 13.40
C GLN A 931 -31.11 -33.16 11.93
N SER A 932 -30.11 -33.81 11.32
CA SER A 932 -29.97 -34.14 9.87
C SER A 932 -30.38 -33.15 8.76
N GLY A 933 -29.42 -32.68 7.94
CA GLY A 933 -29.72 -32.14 6.59
C GLY A 933 -28.59 -31.32 5.95
N SER A 934 -28.21 -31.68 4.72
CA SER A 934 -27.19 -31.05 3.85
C SER A 934 -27.20 -29.51 3.85
N LYS A 935 -26.02 -28.88 3.97
CA LYS A 935 -25.82 -27.42 3.79
C LYS A 935 -25.28 -27.10 2.39
N SER A 936 -26.00 -26.26 1.66
CA SER A 936 -25.46 -25.42 0.58
C SER A 936 -25.34 -24.00 1.14
N GLY A 937 -24.19 -23.34 0.95
CA GLY A 937 -23.92 -22.00 1.48
C GLY A 937 -24.30 -20.90 0.50
N LEU A 938 -25.07 -19.92 0.95
CA LEU A 938 -25.37 -18.67 0.23
C LEU A 938 -24.55 -17.54 0.89
N LEU A 939 -23.92 -16.67 0.09
CA LEU A 939 -23.04 -15.60 0.59
C LEU A 939 -23.80 -14.26 0.74
N GLU A 940 -23.59 -13.60 1.87
CA GLU A 940 -23.97 -12.20 2.09
C GLU A 940 -23.06 -11.27 1.25
N MET A 941 -23.63 -10.18 0.73
CA MET A 941 -22.91 -9.18 -0.08
C MET A 941 -22.79 -7.87 0.70
N ASP A 942 -21.60 -7.64 1.28
CA ASP A 942 -21.32 -6.46 2.12
C ASP A 942 -21.40 -5.15 1.32
N GLY A 943 -22.34 -4.28 1.71
CA GLY A 943 -22.44 -2.92 1.20
C GLY A 943 -21.43 -1.98 1.86
N ALA A 944 -20.28 -1.77 1.21
CA ALA A 944 -19.30 -0.75 1.59
C ALA A 944 -18.85 0.05 0.35
N THR A 945 -19.52 1.17 0.11
CA THR A 945 -19.23 2.13 -0.96
C THR A 945 -17.94 2.92 -0.69
N SER A 946 -16.91 2.82 -1.54
CA SER A 946 -16.07 3.96 -1.96
C SER A 946 -15.00 3.68 -3.02
N ASP A 947 -14.63 2.41 -3.31
CA ASP A 947 -13.61 2.08 -4.31
C ASP A 947 -14.13 1.09 -5.35
N ASP A 948 -14.52 1.63 -6.50
CA ASP A 948 -14.85 0.87 -7.71
C ASP A 948 -13.65 -0.02 -8.11
N GLU A 949 -13.89 -1.32 -8.29
CA GLU A 949 -12.90 -2.27 -8.82
C GLU A 949 -12.75 -2.06 -10.34
N ASP A 950 -11.53 -2.20 -10.88
CA ASP A 950 -11.30 -1.94 -12.30
C ASP A 950 -12.08 -2.95 -13.16
N ILE A 951 -12.90 -2.43 -14.07
CA ILE A 951 -13.82 -3.22 -14.91
C ILE A 951 -13.06 -4.26 -15.76
N GLU A 952 -11.82 -3.95 -16.16
CA GLU A 952 -10.94 -4.87 -16.89
C GLU A 952 -10.57 -6.11 -16.07
N ASP A 953 -10.29 -5.96 -14.77
CA ASP A 953 -9.95 -7.08 -13.88
C ASP A 953 -11.19 -7.96 -13.63
N ILE A 954 -12.37 -7.34 -13.52
CA ILE A 954 -13.66 -8.06 -13.44
C ILE A 954 -13.91 -8.85 -14.73
N ASN A 955 -13.79 -8.21 -15.89
CA ASN A 955 -14.05 -8.83 -17.18
C ASN A 955 -13.07 -9.98 -17.49
N PHE A 956 -11.79 -9.84 -17.10
CA PHE A 956 -10.84 -10.95 -17.17
C PHE A 956 -11.31 -12.15 -16.35
N LEU A 957 -11.74 -11.93 -15.11
CA LEU A 957 -12.19 -12.99 -14.21
C LEU A 957 -13.47 -13.68 -14.68
N PHE A 958 -14.42 -12.97 -15.30
CA PHE A 958 -15.73 -13.51 -15.67
C PHE A 958 -15.95 -13.80 -17.16
N SER A 959 -14.95 -13.61 -18.02
CA SER A 959 -15.01 -14.09 -19.42
C SER A 959 -15.00 -15.63 -19.48
N ASP A 960 -16.06 -16.24 -20.01
CA ASP A 960 -16.20 -17.70 -20.06
C ASP A 960 -15.79 -18.27 -21.43
N ASP A 961 -14.79 -19.15 -21.41
CA ASP A 961 -14.34 -19.96 -22.57
C ASP A 961 -14.93 -21.40 -22.52
N GLU A 962 -15.92 -21.65 -21.66
CA GLU A 962 -16.18 -22.99 -21.11
C GLU A 962 -17.02 -23.95 -21.98
N THR A 963 -17.54 -23.52 -23.14
CA THR A 963 -18.56 -24.27 -23.91
C THR A 963 -18.04 -25.14 -25.08
N LYS A 964 -16.73 -25.38 -25.19
CA LYS A 964 -16.14 -26.27 -26.21
C LYS A 964 -15.14 -27.28 -25.64
N ASP A 965 -15.64 -28.33 -24.98
CA ASP A 965 -15.30 -29.72 -25.32
C ASP A 965 -16.00 -30.76 -24.42
N LYS A 966 -16.95 -31.50 -25.02
CA LYS A 966 -17.37 -32.88 -24.70
C LYS A 966 -18.55 -33.33 -25.56
N ASP A 967 -18.25 -33.78 -26.79
CA ASP A 967 -18.62 -35.13 -27.27
C ASP A 967 -18.39 -35.27 -28.79
N LYS A 968 -17.50 -36.20 -29.18
CA LYS A 968 -17.40 -36.72 -30.55
C LYS A 968 -18.00 -38.13 -30.63
N GLY A 969 -19.30 -38.24 -30.33
CA GLY A 969 -20.13 -39.41 -30.64
C GLY A 969 -21.07 -39.11 -31.80
N LYS A 970 -21.07 -39.92 -32.87
CA LYS A 970 -21.97 -39.72 -34.02
C LYS A 970 -23.44 -39.86 -33.62
N ALA A 971 -24.15 -38.73 -33.50
CA ALA A 971 -25.60 -38.67 -33.54
C ALA A 971 -26.07 -37.49 -34.40
N THR A 972 -27.19 -37.69 -35.09
CA THR A 972 -27.80 -36.73 -36.03
C THR A 972 -28.30 -35.45 -35.34
N LYS A 973 -28.23 -34.33 -36.07
CA LYS A 973 -28.87 -33.03 -35.81
C LYS A 973 -30.01 -33.06 -34.77
N ASN A 974 -29.79 -32.41 -33.62
CA ASN A 974 -30.78 -31.59 -32.91
C ASN A 974 -30.04 -30.78 -31.82
N GLY A 975 -29.97 -29.46 -31.97
CA GLY A 975 -29.39 -28.59 -30.96
C GLY A 975 -30.34 -28.40 -29.78
N VAL A 976 -29.88 -28.71 -28.57
CA VAL A 976 -30.58 -28.34 -27.34
C VAL A 976 -30.28 -26.88 -27.05
N LYS A 977 -31.33 -26.05 -26.96
CA LYS A 977 -31.21 -24.63 -26.60
C LYS A 977 -31.07 -24.53 -25.08
N LEU A 978 -30.06 -23.80 -24.60
CA LEU A 978 -29.82 -23.59 -23.17
C LEU A 978 -30.82 -22.60 -22.55
N THR A 979 -31.50 -21.79 -23.37
CA THR A 979 -32.53 -20.83 -22.96
C THR A 979 -33.85 -21.07 -23.72
N ASP A 980 -34.96 -20.72 -23.09
CA ASP A 980 -36.31 -20.70 -23.67
C ASP A 980 -36.63 -19.36 -24.38
N PHE A 981 -35.74 -18.37 -24.27
CA PHE A 981 -35.84 -17.08 -24.93
C PHE A 981 -35.55 -17.15 -26.44
N PHE A 982 -36.29 -16.37 -27.22
CA PHE A 982 -36.09 -16.19 -28.65
C PHE A 982 -35.88 -14.71 -28.98
N ALA A 983 -34.64 -14.35 -29.32
CA ALA A 983 -34.28 -13.03 -29.78
C ALA A 983 -35.18 -12.56 -30.92
N GLY A 984 -35.78 -11.38 -30.78
CA GLY A 984 -36.68 -10.79 -31.77
C GLY A 984 -38.11 -11.37 -31.80
N SER A 985 -38.51 -12.17 -30.80
CA SER A 985 -39.89 -12.69 -30.69
C SER A 985 -40.91 -11.68 -30.13
N LEU A 986 -40.46 -10.51 -29.66
CA LEU A 986 -41.29 -9.45 -29.10
C LEU A 986 -42.14 -8.74 -30.19
N ASP A 987 -43.47 -8.82 -30.05
CA ASP A 987 -44.42 -8.12 -30.93
C ASP A 987 -44.35 -6.61 -30.73
N GLN A 988 -43.95 -5.91 -31.80
CA GLN A 988 -43.77 -4.46 -31.82
C GLN A 988 -45.10 -3.68 -31.71
N SER A 989 -46.21 -4.29 -32.14
CA SER A 989 -47.50 -3.60 -32.31
C SER A 989 -48.21 -3.24 -30.99
N GLY A 990 -47.80 -3.88 -29.88
CA GLY A 990 -48.36 -3.70 -28.55
C GLY A 990 -47.50 -2.90 -27.58
N LEU A 991 -46.50 -2.15 -28.05
CA LEU A 991 -45.58 -1.35 -27.22
C LEU A 991 -45.81 0.16 -27.41
N PRO A 992 -45.69 0.98 -26.34
CA PRO A 992 -45.90 2.43 -26.41
C PRO A 992 -44.67 3.15 -27.01
N MET A 993 -44.53 3.13 -28.33
CA MET A 993 -43.49 3.89 -29.04
C MET A 993 -43.77 5.39 -29.00
N LEU A 994 -42.73 6.19 -28.76
CA LEU A 994 -42.75 7.65 -28.80
C LEU A 994 -42.31 8.16 -30.16
N ASP A 995 -42.96 9.23 -30.63
CA ASP A 995 -42.45 10.04 -31.73
C ASP A 995 -41.05 10.61 -31.41
N PRO A 996 -40.21 10.88 -32.43
CA PRO A 996 -38.89 11.48 -32.24
C PRO A 996 -38.97 12.79 -31.44
N PRO A 997 -38.14 13.00 -30.40
CA PRO A 997 -38.31 14.12 -29.51
C PRO A 997 -37.88 15.44 -30.14
N GLU A 998 -38.76 16.46 -30.10
CA GLU A 998 -38.44 17.84 -30.48
C GLU A 998 -37.29 18.45 -29.65
N TYR A 999 -36.99 17.86 -28.49
CA TYR A 999 -35.95 18.31 -27.56
C TYR A 999 -34.55 17.70 -27.83
N ALA A 1000 -34.36 16.95 -28.91
CA ALA A 1000 -33.08 16.31 -29.23
C ALA A 1000 -31.93 17.33 -29.39
N THR A 1001 -30.84 17.16 -28.64
CA THR A 1001 -29.62 17.98 -28.77
C THR A 1001 -28.55 17.22 -29.55
N PRO A 1002 -27.67 17.89 -30.33
CA PRO A 1002 -26.59 17.20 -31.04
C PRO A 1002 -25.66 16.41 -30.10
N ALA A 1003 -25.32 16.97 -28.93
CA ALA A 1003 -24.46 16.34 -27.95
C ALA A 1003 -25.06 15.05 -27.35
N ALA A 1004 -26.31 15.11 -26.85
CA ALA A 1004 -26.99 13.93 -26.31
C ALA A 1004 -27.16 12.85 -27.40
N THR A 1005 -27.52 13.26 -28.63
CA THR A 1005 -27.66 12.35 -29.77
C THR A 1005 -26.33 11.68 -30.13
N MET A 1006 -25.21 12.39 -30.14
CA MET A 1006 -23.88 11.79 -30.37
C MET A 1006 -23.50 10.80 -29.26
N ARG A 1007 -23.68 11.17 -27.98
CA ARG A 1007 -23.37 10.28 -26.86
C ARG A 1007 -24.22 9.01 -26.90
N LEU A 1008 -25.53 9.12 -27.14
CA LEU A 1008 -26.41 7.95 -27.26
C LEU A 1008 -26.02 7.03 -28.42
N ASN A 1009 -25.57 7.58 -29.55
CA ASN A 1009 -25.05 6.77 -30.65
C ASN A 1009 -23.70 6.09 -30.32
N LYS A 1010 -22.83 6.69 -29.48
CA LYS A 1010 -21.62 6.01 -28.95
C LYS A 1010 -22.03 4.84 -28.05
N GLU A 1011 -22.91 5.07 -27.07
CA GLU A 1011 -23.41 4.02 -26.15
C GLU A 1011 -24.09 2.87 -26.92
N LEU A 1012 -24.95 3.18 -27.90
CA LEU A 1012 -25.68 2.17 -28.67
C LEU A 1012 -24.74 1.29 -29.51
N LYS A 1013 -23.70 1.87 -30.13
CA LYS A 1013 -22.66 1.10 -30.85
C LYS A 1013 -21.89 0.17 -29.91
N THR A 1014 -21.52 0.65 -28.72
CA THR A 1014 -20.84 -0.17 -27.71
C THR A 1014 -21.71 -1.36 -27.30
N ILE A 1015 -23.00 -1.10 -27.01
CA ILE A 1015 -23.98 -2.13 -26.65
C ILE A 1015 -24.21 -3.17 -27.74
N TYR A 1016 -24.28 -2.76 -29.02
CA TYR A 1016 -24.38 -3.72 -30.12
C TYR A 1016 -23.11 -4.56 -30.27
N LYS A 1017 -21.91 -3.96 -30.12
CA LYS A 1017 -20.65 -4.72 -30.13
C LYS A 1017 -20.62 -5.78 -29.02
N ILE A 1018 -21.08 -5.45 -27.82
CA ILE A 1018 -21.19 -6.39 -26.69
C ILE A 1018 -22.22 -7.50 -27.00
N GLN A 1019 -23.38 -7.14 -27.54
CA GLN A 1019 -24.45 -8.09 -27.88
C GLN A 1019 -24.07 -9.04 -29.03
N GLU A 1020 -23.18 -8.61 -29.94
CA GLU A 1020 -22.65 -9.45 -31.02
C GLU A 1020 -21.46 -10.31 -30.58
N SER A 1021 -20.68 -9.87 -29.59
CA SER A 1021 -19.53 -10.64 -29.07
C SER A 1021 -19.87 -11.66 -27.98
N THR A 1022 -21.01 -11.50 -27.30
CA THR A 1022 -21.35 -12.29 -26.09
C THR A 1022 -22.51 -13.25 -26.35
N PRO A 1023 -22.43 -14.54 -25.92
CA PRO A 1023 -23.55 -15.47 -25.98
C PRO A 1023 -24.80 -14.96 -25.25
N SER A 1024 -25.99 -15.18 -25.81
CA SER A 1024 -27.24 -14.63 -25.25
C SER A 1024 -27.62 -15.22 -23.88
N ASP A 1025 -27.23 -16.45 -23.61
CA ASP A 1025 -27.40 -17.11 -22.32
C ASP A 1025 -26.62 -16.41 -21.21
N GLU A 1026 -25.38 -16.02 -21.46
CA GLU A 1026 -24.53 -15.26 -20.54
C GLU A 1026 -25.01 -13.79 -20.41
N LEU A 1027 -25.22 -13.12 -21.56
CA LEU A 1027 -25.61 -11.70 -21.64
C LEU A 1027 -26.91 -11.41 -20.87
N GLY A 1028 -27.95 -12.23 -21.09
CA GLY A 1028 -29.26 -12.15 -20.43
C GLY A 1028 -29.98 -10.80 -20.49
N TRP A 1029 -29.57 -9.93 -21.41
CA TRP A 1029 -30.36 -8.81 -21.90
C TRP A 1029 -30.28 -8.77 -23.43
N TYR A 1030 -31.33 -8.30 -24.09
CA TYR A 1030 -31.39 -8.21 -25.54
C TYR A 1030 -32.08 -6.93 -26.00
N ILE A 1031 -31.49 -6.26 -26.99
CA ILE A 1031 -32.02 -5.08 -27.67
C ILE A 1031 -32.15 -5.38 -29.16
N ASN A 1032 -33.38 -5.28 -29.67
CA ASN A 1032 -33.66 -5.50 -31.08
C ASN A 1032 -33.37 -4.22 -31.88
N GLN A 1033 -32.38 -4.29 -32.78
CA GLN A 1033 -32.00 -3.17 -33.66
C GLN A 1033 -33.19 -2.63 -34.47
N GLY A 1034 -34.10 -3.51 -34.90
CA GLY A 1034 -35.31 -3.16 -35.66
C GLY A 1034 -36.47 -2.59 -34.83
N LEU A 1035 -36.29 -2.40 -33.51
CA LEU A 1035 -37.25 -1.73 -32.63
C LEU A 1035 -36.88 -0.26 -32.34
N ILE A 1036 -35.66 0.19 -32.66
CA ILE A 1036 -35.21 1.55 -32.35
C ILE A 1036 -35.50 2.49 -33.53
N SER A 1037 -36.74 3.00 -33.58
CA SER A 1037 -37.11 4.13 -34.44
C SER A 1037 -36.64 5.48 -33.85
N ASN A 1038 -36.41 5.53 -32.53
CA ASN A 1038 -36.12 6.74 -31.77
C ASN A 1038 -34.95 6.46 -30.81
N VAL A 1039 -33.80 7.10 -31.05
CA VAL A 1039 -32.57 6.88 -30.25
C VAL A 1039 -32.72 7.29 -28.77
N TYR A 1040 -33.74 8.07 -28.42
CA TYR A 1040 -34.05 8.47 -27.04
C TYR A 1040 -34.99 7.51 -26.29
N GLN A 1041 -35.46 6.42 -26.93
CA GLN A 1041 -36.28 5.38 -26.30
C GLN A 1041 -35.75 3.99 -26.68
N TRP A 1042 -35.24 3.24 -25.72
CA TRP A 1042 -34.79 1.86 -25.95
C TRP A 1042 -35.72 0.87 -25.25
N VAL A 1043 -36.06 -0.21 -25.96
CA VAL A 1043 -36.78 -1.35 -25.41
C VAL A 1043 -35.78 -2.48 -25.21
N VAL A 1044 -35.70 -3.01 -23.99
CA VAL A 1044 -34.73 -4.03 -23.60
C VAL A 1044 -35.46 -5.22 -23.00
N GLU A 1045 -35.13 -6.43 -23.46
CA GLU A 1045 -35.66 -7.67 -22.90
C GLU A 1045 -34.63 -8.27 -21.94
N LEU A 1046 -34.90 -8.30 -20.64
CA LEU A 1046 -34.11 -9.10 -19.70
C LEU A 1046 -34.57 -10.56 -19.75
N HIS A 1047 -33.66 -11.50 -19.87
CA HIS A 1047 -33.93 -12.94 -19.97
C HIS A 1047 -32.82 -13.75 -19.30
N SER A 1048 -32.81 -15.07 -19.50
CA SER A 1048 -31.83 -15.98 -18.91
C SER A 1048 -31.74 -15.85 -17.38
N PHE A 1049 -32.90 -15.90 -16.70
CA PHE A 1049 -32.97 -15.95 -15.24
C PHE A 1049 -32.78 -17.39 -14.75
N GLU A 1050 -31.97 -17.58 -13.70
CA GLU A 1050 -31.65 -18.90 -13.16
C GLU A 1050 -32.91 -19.61 -12.60
N GLU A 1051 -33.10 -20.90 -12.89
CA GLU A 1051 -34.32 -21.64 -12.51
C GLU A 1051 -34.55 -21.76 -11.00
N SER A 1052 -33.50 -21.57 -10.21
CA SER A 1052 -33.55 -21.53 -8.73
C SER A 1052 -34.34 -20.33 -8.20
N LEU A 1053 -34.43 -19.23 -8.97
CA LEU A 1053 -35.07 -17.99 -8.54
C LEU A 1053 -36.60 -18.10 -8.51
N PRO A 1054 -37.28 -17.59 -7.46
CA PRO A 1054 -38.74 -17.52 -7.41
C PRO A 1054 -39.35 -16.77 -8.60
N LEU A 1055 -38.64 -15.76 -9.12
CA LEU A 1055 -39.02 -15.00 -10.30
C LEU A 1055 -39.06 -15.88 -11.56
N ALA A 1056 -38.02 -16.69 -11.81
CA ALA A 1056 -37.96 -17.58 -12.97
C ALA A 1056 -39.07 -18.65 -12.93
N GLN A 1057 -39.37 -19.17 -11.73
CA GLN A 1057 -40.49 -20.10 -11.52
C GLN A 1057 -41.84 -19.44 -11.78
N ASP A 1058 -42.03 -18.19 -11.37
CA ASP A 1058 -43.26 -17.43 -11.65
C ASP A 1058 -43.37 -17.03 -13.12
N MET A 1059 -42.25 -16.72 -13.79
CA MET A 1059 -42.17 -16.49 -15.24
C MET A 1059 -42.58 -17.73 -16.04
N LYS A 1060 -42.04 -18.92 -15.71
CA LYS A 1060 -42.49 -20.21 -16.30
C LYS A 1060 -43.98 -20.47 -16.08
N LYS A 1061 -44.54 -20.17 -14.90
CA LYS A 1061 -45.99 -20.29 -14.62
C LYS A 1061 -46.84 -19.27 -15.41
N ALA A 1062 -46.32 -18.06 -15.60
CA ALA A 1062 -46.98 -17.01 -16.37
C ALA A 1062 -46.94 -17.28 -17.89
N GLY A 1063 -45.92 -18.00 -18.36
CA GLY A 1063 -45.61 -18.20 -19.77
C GLY A 1063 -44.80 -17.03 -20.37
N ALA A 1064 -44.01 -16.34 -19.55
CA ALA A 1064 -43.16 -15.22 -19.96
C ALA A 1064 -41.70 -15.67 -20.06
N THR A 1065 -41.05 -15.43 -21.19
CA THR A 1065 -39.63 -15.77 -21.46
C THR A 1065 -38.67 -14.60 -21.16
N SER A 1066 -39.19 -13.37 -21.12
CA SER A 1066 -38.43 -12.15 -20.86
C SER A 1066 -39.21 -11.17 -19.98
N ILE A 1067 -38.50 -10.21 -19.39
CA ILE A 1067 -39.04 -9.02 -18.73
C ILE A 1067 -38.70 -7.84 -19.62
N VAL A 1068 -39.73 -7.17 -20.15
CA VAL A 1068 -39.57 -6.05 -21.09
C VAL A 1068 -39.44 -4.76 -20.29
N LEU A 1069 -38.29 -4.11 -20.45
CA LEU A 1069 -37.96 -2.79 -19.92
C LEU A 1069 -38.09 -1.71 -21.02
N GLU A 1070 -38.32 -0.48 -20.58
CA GLU A 1070 -38.17 0.73 -21.37
C GLU A 1070 -37.15 1.65 -20.68
N ILE A 1071 -36.22 2.20 -21.47
CA ILE A 1071 -35.28 3.24 -21.07
C ILE A 1071 -35.61 4.51 -21.87
N ARG A 1072 -35.81 5.64 -21.19
CA ARG A 1072 -36.00 6.96 -21.82
C ARG A 1072 -34.85 7.90 -21.47
N PHE A 1073 -34.35 8.64 -22.45
CA PHE A 1073 -33.25 9.59 -22.30
C PHE A 1073 -33.73 11.04 -22.39
N GLY A 1074 -33.22 11.90 -21.49
CA GLY A 1074 -33.53 13.33 -21.45
C GLY A 1074 -32.66 14.14 -22.42
N LYS A 1075 -33.03 15.42 -22.64
CA LYS A 1075 -32.21 16.36 -23.45
C LYS A 1075 -30.82 16.63 -22.86
N ASP A 1076 -30.73 16.58 -21.53
CA ASP A 1076 -29.50 16.79 -20.75
C ASP A 1076 -28.67 15.50 -20.55
N TYR A 1077 -29.02 14.37 -21.19
CA TYR A 1077 -28.20 13.15 -21.13
C TYR A 1077 -26.83 13.39 -21.80
N PRO A 1078 -25.68 13.01 -21.20
CA PRO A 1078 -25.50 12.09 -20.07
C PRO A 1078 -25.46 12.75 -18.68
N HIS A 1079 -25.64 14.07 -18.55
CA HIS A 1079 -25.58 14.76 -17.25
C HIS A 1079 -26.80 14.47 -16.36
N SER A 1080 -27.95 14.13 -16.95
CA SER A 1080 -29.11 13.60 -16.24
C SER A 1080 -29.28 12.08 -16.45
N PRO A 1081 -29.82 11.34 -15.45
CA PRO A 1081 -30.02 9.90 -15.57
C PRO A 1081 -31.09 9.52 -16.60
N PRO A 1082 -30.97 8.33 -17.21
CA PRO A 1082 -32.07 7.73 -17.96
C PRO A 1082 -33.21 7.31 -17.02
N PHE A 1083 -34.45 7.40 -17.49
CA PHE A 1083 -35.60 6.85 -16.78
C PHE A 1083 -35.83 5.39 -17.20
N VAL A 1084 -35.70 4.45 -16.27
CA VAL A 1084 -35.90 3.01 -16.50
C VAL A 1084 -37.18 2.50 -15.84
N ARG A 1085 -38.01 1.78 -16.60
CA ARG A 1085 -39.22 1.11 -16.09
C ARG A 1085 -39.45 -0.25 -16.72
N VAL A 1086 -40.12 -1.13 -15.98
CA VAL A 1086 -40.75 -2.36 -16.49
C VAL A 1086 -42.01 -1.99 -17.28
N ILE A 1087 -42.21 -2.61 -18.44
CA ILE A 1087 -43.48 -2.63 -19.18
C ILE A 1087 -44.29 -3.86 -18.75
N ARG A 1088 -43.71 -5.06 -18.88
CA ARG A 1088 -44.36 -6.35 -18.59
C ARG A 1088 -43.32 -7.43 -18.25
N PRO A 1089 -43.67 -8.49 -17.49
CA PRO A 1089 -44.91 -8.69 -16.72
C PRO A 1089 -45.00 -7.79 -15.47
N ARG A 1090 -46.19 -7.72 -14.84
CA ARG A 1090 -46.37 -6.97 -13.59
C ARG A 1090 -45.80 -7.71 -12.38
N PHE A 1091 -45.03 -6.98 -11.58
CA PHE A 1091 -44.41 -7.45 -10.33
C PHE A 1091 -45.41 -7.30 -9.17
N LEU A 1092 -45.28 -8.18 -8.18
CA LEU A 1092 -46.01 -8.10 -6.93
C LEU A 1092 -45.46 -6.91 -6.10
N PRO A 1093 -46.29 -5.97 -5.62
CA PRO A 1093 -45.81 -4.83 -4.85
C PRO A 1093 -45.11 -5.23 -3.54
N PHE A 1094 -44.13 -4.43 -3.11
CA PHE A 1094 -43.35 -4.69 -1.88
C PHE A 1094 -44.23 -4.90 -0.63
N THR A 1095 -45.29 -4.11 -0.50
CA THR A 1095 -46.29 -4.20 0.58
C THR A 1095 -47.06 -5.53 0.59
N GLN A 1096 -47.15 -6.22 -0.55
CA GLN A 1096 -47.83 -7.51 -0.71
C GLN A 1096 -46.86 -8.70 -0.69
N GLY A 1097 -45.58 -8.48 -0.42
CA GLY A 1097 -44.57 -9.55 -0.29
C GLY A 1097 -43.67 -9.76 -1.50
N GLY A 1098 -43.75 -8.91 -2.54
CA GLY A 1098 -42.76 -8.89 -3.62
C GLY A 1098 -41.53 -8.06 -3.28
N GLY A 1099 -40.63 -7.92 -4.25
CA GLY A 1099 -39.35 -7.22 -4.16
C GLY A 1099 -38.75 -6.98 -5.54
N GLY A 1100 -37.42 -6.90 -5.64
CA GLY A 1100 -36.72 -6.68 -6.92
C GLY A 1100 -36.61 -5.22 -7.37
N HIS A 1101 -36.74 -4.26 -6.44
CA HIS A 1101 -36.66 -2.80 -6.71
C HIS A 1101 -37.67 -2.22 -7.71
N VAL A 1102 -38.67 -2.99 -8.16
CA VAL A 1102 -39.76 -2.49 -9.02
C VAL A 1102 -40.84 -1.82 -8.16
N THR A 1103 -41.14 -0.55 -8.43
CA THR A 1103 -42.23 0.19 -7.76
C THR A 1103 -43.62 -0.34 -8.17
N ILE A 1104 -44.66 0.04 -7.42
CA ILE A 1104 -46.05 -0.33 -7.73
C ILE A 1104 -46.50 0.03 -9.16
N GLY A 1105 -45.90 1.05 -9.77
CA GLY A 1105 -46.19 1.48 -11.14
C GLY A 1105 -45.18 1.02 -12.19
N GLY A 1106 -44.24 0.15 -11.86
CA GLY A 1106 -43.26 -0.41 -12.80
C GLY A 1106 -41.95 0.38 -12.97
N ALA A 1107 -41.82 1.60 -12.42
CA ALA A 1107 -40.53 2.29 -12.41
C ALA A 1107 -39.51 1.60 -11.49
N MET A 1108 -38.23 1.64 -11.84
CA MET A 1108 -37.15 1.14 -10.98
C MET A 1108 -36.85 2.11 -9.83
N CYS A 1109 -36.76 1.59 -8.61
CA CYS A 1109 -36.44 2.32 -7.37
C CYS A 1109 -34.98 2.07 -6.98
N MET A 1110 -34.07 2.79 -7.63
CA MET A 1110 -32.61 2.67 -7.46
C MET A 1110 -31.97 4.06 -7.43
N GLU A 1111 -31.09 4.31 -6.47
CA GLU A 1111 -30.45 5.63 -6.28
C GLU A 1111 -29.61 6.06 -7.49
N LEU A 1112 -28.97 5.11 -8.18
CA LEU A 1112 -28.21 5.36 -9.41
C LEU A 1112 -29.04 6.00 -10.53
N LEU A 1113 -30.37 5.81 -10.54
CA LEU A 1113 -31.29 6.37 -11.53
C LEU A 1113 -31.86 7.72 -11.09
N THR A 1114 -31.31 8.34 -10.05
CA THR A 1114 -31.71 9.66 -9.51
C THR A 1114 -30.60 10.68 -9.69
N ASN A 1115 -30.93 11.98 -9.63
CA ASN A 1115 -29.90 13.03 -9.65
C ASN A 1115 -28.90 12.94 -8.47
N SER A 1116 -29.26 12.24 -7.40
CA SER A 1116 -28.43 12.08 -6.21
C SER A 1116 -27.35 10.99 -6.36
N GLY A 1117 -27.57 9.97 -7.19
CA GLY A 1117 -26.67 8.84 -7.39
C GLY A 1117 -26.17 8.62 -8.82
N TRP A 1118 -26.66 9.37 -9.80
CA TRP A 1118 -26.26 9.23 -11.20
C TRP A 1118 -24.88 9.82 -11.50
N SER A 1119 -24.08 9.12 -12.30
CA SER A 1119 -22.82 9.61 -12.86
C SER A 1119 -22.86 9.54 -14.39
N ALA A 1120 -22.49 10.65 -15.05
CA ALA A 1120 -22.39 10.74 -16.52
C ALA A 1120 -21.30 9.83 -17.14
N VAL A 1121 -20.48 9.20 -16.29
CA VAL A 1121 -19.43 8.23 -16.65
C VAL A 1121 -20.01 6.80 -16.74
N SER A 1122 -21.17 6.54 -16.14
CA SER A 1122 -21.82 5.22 -16.17
C SER A 1122 -22.25 4.83 -17.59
N SER A 1123 -21.88 3.62 -18.03
CA SER A 1123 -22.36 3.02 -19.29
C SER A 1123 -23.76 2.45 -19.12
N ILE A 1124 -24.55 2.42 -20.20
CA ILE A 1124 -25.91 1.85 -20.14
C ILE A 1124 -25.89 0.32 -19.98
N GLU A 1125 -24.82 -0.36 -20.38
CA GLU A 1125 -24.58 -1.76 -20.04
C GLU A 1125 -24.53 -1.97 -18.51
N SER A 1126 -23.74 -1.16 -17.80
CA SER A 1126 -23.63 -1.24 -16.33
C SER A 1126 -24.99 -0.99 -15.65
N VAL A 1127 -25.79 -0.05 -16.17
CA VAL A 1127 -27.16 0.18 -15.71
C VAL A 1127 -28.04 -1.07 -15.92
N LEU A 1128 -27.96 -1.72 -17.07
CA LEU A 1128 -28.73 -2.95 -17.36
C LEU A 1128 -28.32 -4.12 -16.45
N LEU A 1129 -27.02 -4.32 -16.22
CA LEU A 1129 -26.51 -5.34 -15.30
C LEU A 1129 -26.97 -5.07 -13.86
N GLN A 1130 -26.86 -3.82 -13.39
CA GLN A 1130 -27.30 -3.45 -12.03
C GLN A 1130 -28.82 -3.60 -11.86
N VAL A 1131 -29.63 -3.25 -12.87
CA VAL A 1131 -31.09 -3.48 -12.87
C VAL A 1131 -31.41 -4.98 -12.84
N ARG A 1132 -30.71 -5.81 -13.63
CA ARG A 1132 -30.86 -7.29 -13.61
C ARG A 1132 -30.51 -7.86 -12.24
N MET A 1133 -29.40 -7.46 -11.64
CA MET A 1133 -28.98 -7.88 -10.29
C MET A 1133 -29.98 -7.43 -9.21
N ALA A 1134 -30.50 -6.20 -9.28
CA ALA A 1134 -31.51 -5.72 -8.35
C ALA A 1134 -32.83 -6.50 -8.44
N ILE A 1135 -33.21 -6.95 -9.64
CA ILE A 1135 -34.37 -7.82 -9.87
C ILE A 1135 -34.12 -9.26 -9.39
N MET A 1136 -32.89 -9.75 -9.49
CA MET A 1136 -32.49 -11.09 -9.02
C MET A 1136 -32.29 -11.20 -7.50
N ASN A 1137 -32.14 -10.06 -6.80
CA ASN A 1137 -31.90 -10.04 -5.36
C ASN A 1137 -33.06 -10.71 -4.58
N LEU A 1138 -32.69 -11.58 -3.63
CA LEU A 1138 -33.62 -12.29 -2.75
C LEU A 1138 -33.95 -11.49 -1.47
N GLU A 1139 -33.14 -10.49 -1.13
CA GLU A 1139 -33.28 -9.68 0.08
C GLU A 1139 -33.72 -8.23 -0.22
N PRO A 1140 -34.48 -7.57 0.69
CA PRO A 1140 -35.13 -8.15 1.87
C PRO A 1140 -36.34 -9.03 1.52
N ARG A 1141 -36.76 -9.05 0.25
CA ARG A 1141 -37.78 -9.95 -0.33
C ARG A 1141 -37.45 -10.21 -1.80
N PRO A 1142 -37.67 -11.43 -2.32
CA PRO A 1142 -37.41 -11.74 -3.72
C PRO A 1142 -38.41 -11.06 -4.65
N ALA A 1143 -37.98 -10.77 -5.89
CA ALA A 1143 -38.89 -10.44 -6.97
C ALA A 1143 -39.90 -11.58 -7.22
N ARG A 1144 -41.20 -11.23 -7.32
CA ARG A 1144 -42.32 -12.16 -7.57
C ARG A 1144 -43.26 -11.54 -8.59
N LEU A 1145 -43.89 -12.35 -9.43
CA LEU A 1145 -44.93 -11.85 -10.36
C LEU A 1145 -46.31 -11.89 -9.73
N MET A 1146 -47.15 -10.90 -10.04
CA MET A 1146 -48.53 -10.86 -9.54
C MET A 1146 -49.37 -11.97 -10.21
N THR A 1147 -49.54 -13.11 -9.53
CA THR A 1147 -50.12 -14.34 -10.12
C THR A 1147 -51.65 -14.49 -9.94
N THR A 1148 -52.34 -13.47 -9.43
CA THR A 1148 -53.77 -13.58 -9.05
C THR A 1148 -54.73 -13.32 -10.23
N ALA A 1149 -55.48 -14.36 -10.56
CA ALA A 1149 -56.64 -14.43 -11.48
C ALA A 1149 -56.35 -14.42 -13.00
N PRO A 1150 -56.99 -15.34 -13.77
CA PRO A 1150 -56.78 -15.47 -15.22
C PRO A 1150 -57.32 -14.30 -16.07
N HIS A 1151 -58.00 -13.33 -15.45
CA HIS A 1151 -58.52 -12.13 -16.13
C HIS A 1151 -57.55 -10.93 -16.15
N ILE A 1152 -56.37 -11.05 -15.51
CA ILE A 1152 -55.30 -10.02 -15.55
C ILE A 1152 -54.05 -10.55 -16.29
N LYS A 1153 -54.22 -11.55 -17.17
CA LYS A 1153 -53.18 -11.91 -18.14
C LYS A 1153 -53.10 -10.82 -19.23
N GLY A 1154 -52.16 -9.89 -19.07
CA GLY A 1154 -51.79 -8.93 -20.12
C GLY A 1154 -52.00 -7.43 -19.82
N GLN A 1155 -52.10 -7.00 -18.56
CA GLN A 1155 -52.03 -5.57 -18.24
C GLN A 1155 -50.58 -5.11 -18.04
N ASP A 1156 -50.04 -4.38 -19.02
CA ASP A 1156 -48.76 -3.68 -18.91
C ASP A 1156 -48.79 -2.57 -17.84
N TYR A 1157 -47.62 -2.14 -17.38
CA TYR A 1157 -47.44 -0.88 -16.67
C TYR A 1157 -47.55 0.31 -17.63
N ALA A 1158 -48.43 1.25 -17.32
CA ALA A 1158 -48.57 2.48 -18.08
C ALA A 1158 -47.47 3.49 -17.71
N THR A 1159 -46.98 4.26 -18.68
CA THR A 1159 -45.92 5.27 -18.45
C THR A 1159 -46.28 6.27 -17.34
N GLY A 1160 -47.52 6.76 -17.31
CA GLY A 1160 -47.97 7.70 -16.26
C GLY A 1160 -48.01 7.08 -14.86
N GLU A 1161 -48.31 5.77 -14.76
CA GLU A 1161 -48.28 5.01 -13.51
C GLU A 1161 -46.84 4.91 -12.99
N ALA A 1162 -45.88 4.63 -13.88
CA ALA A 1162 -44.45 4.54 -13.58
C ALA A 1162 -43.87 5.90 -13.16
N VAL A 1163 -44.12 6.97 -13.91
CA VAL A 1163 -43.67 8.33 -13.59
C VAL A 1163 -44.19 8.78 -12.22
N ALA A 1164 -45.48 8.59 -11.95
CA ALA A 1164 -46.06 8.93 -10.64
C ALA A 1164 -45.52 8.06 -9.50
N ALA A 1165 -45.19 6.79 -9.76
CA ALA A 1165 -44.56 5.91 -8.77
C ALA A 1165 -43.10 6.28 -8.47
N TYR A 1166 -42.33 6.67 -9.48
CA TYR A 1166 -40.96 7.16 -9.33
C TYR A 1166 -40.91 8.46 -8.50
N ILE A 1167 -41.76 9.45 -8.81
CA ILE A 1167 -41.81 10.71 -8.03
C ILE A 1167 -42.12 10.43 -6.55
N ARG A 1168 -43.05 9.50 -6.26
CA ARG A 1168 -43.33 9.07 -4.88
C ARG A 1168 -42.14 8.35 -4.23
N ALA A 1169 -41.41 7.52 -4.98
CA ALA A 1169 -40.22 6.84 -4.46
C ALA A 1169 -39.13 7.85 -4.07
N CYS A 1170 -38.81 8.80 -4.94
CA CYS A 1170 -37.87 9.87 -4.64
C CYS A 1170 -38.29 10.68 -3.40
N GLN A 1171 -39.57 11.04 -3.27
CA GLN A 1171 -40.09 11.75 -2.09
C GLN A 1171 -39.99 10.94 -0.79
N VAL A 1172 -40.16 9.62 -0.84
CA VAL A 1172 -40.05 8.73 0.35
C VAL A 1172 -38.60 8.54 0.78
N HIS A 1173 -37.67 8.45 -0.18
CA HIS A 1173 -36.24 8.24 0.09
C HIS A 1173 -35.42 9.54 0.24
N GLY A 1174 -36.01 10.71 -0.05
CA GLY A 1174 -35.34 12.01 0.00
C GLY A 1174 -34.45 12.31 -1.21
N TRP A 1175 -34.60 11.56 -2.31
CA TRP A 1175 -33.83 11.73 -3.54
C TRP A 1175 -34.37 12.88 -4.40
N GLU A 1176 -33.48 13.51 -5.18
CA GLU A 1176 -33.89 14.53 -6.15
C GLU A 1176 -34.45 13.92 -7.44
N VAL A 1177 -35.65 14.36 -7.84
CA VAL A 1177 -36.24 14.05 -9.15
C VAL A 1177 -35.51 14.87 -10.23
N PRO A 1178 -35.10 14.27 -11.37
CA PRO A 1178 -34.43 15.00 -12.44
C PRO A 1178 -35.24 16.21 -12.95
N LYS A 1179 -34.56 17.32 -13.26
CA LYS A 1179 -35.20 18.58 -13.69
C LYS A 1179 -36.06 18.42 -14.95
N ASP A 1180 -35.64 17.51 -15.82
CA ASP A 1180 -36.31 17.16 -17.08
C ASP A 1180 -37.38 16.07 -16.95
N PHE A 1181 -37.61 15.53 -15.76
CA PHE A 1181 -38.40 14.32 -15.59
C PHE A 1181 -39.87 14.46 -16.04
N ASN A 1182 -40.39 15.69 -16.02
CA ASN A 1182 -41.73 16.00 -16.54
C ASN A 1182 -41.84 15.89 -18.07
N ASP A 1183 -40.74 16.00 -18.81
CA ASP A 1183 -40.75 15.83 -20.27
C ASP A 1183 -41.01 14.36 -20.65
N PHE A 1184 -40.58 13.39 -19.82
CA PHE A 1184 -40.89 11.96 -20.03
C PHE A 1184 -42.39 11.61 -19.94
N ALA A 1185 -43.21 12.47 -19.35
CA ALA A 1185 -44.66 12.33 -19.28
C ALA A 1185 -45.39 12.86 -20.53
N ARG A 1186 -44.72 13.63 -21.40
CA ARG A 1186 -45.30 14.23 -22.61
C ARG A 1186 -45.44 13.22 -23.75
N GLY A 1187 -46.36 12.27 -23.56
CA GLY A 1187 -46.94 11.41 -24.61
C GLY A 1187 -48.44 11.17 -24.39
N MET A 1188 -49.07 11.94 -23.50
CA MET A 1188 -50.49 11.79 -23.16
C MET A 1188 -51.37 12.39 -24.25
N GLY A 1189 -52.14 11.54 -24.93
CA GLY A 1189 -53.34 11.98 -25.64
C GLY A 1189 -54.32 12.65 -24.67
N PRO A 1190 -55.03 13.71 -25.07
CA PRO A 1190 -55.89 14.48 -24.17
C PRO A 1190 -57.13 13.65 -23.76
N GLY A 1191 -57.15 13.10 -22.55
CA GLY A 1191 -58.30 12.31 -22.09
C GLY A 1191 -58.26 11.66 -20.70
N MET A 1192 -57.15 11.69 -19.95
CA MET A 1192 -57.09 11.14 -18.59
C MET A 1192 -56.30 12.06 -17.65
N TYR A 1193 -57.04 12.81 -16.83
CA TYR A 1193 -56.62 13.45 -15.58
C TYR A 1193 -57.43 12.84 -14.44
#